data_AF-A0A382AAF8-F1
#
_entry.id   AF-A0A382AAF8-F1
#
_cell.length_a   1.000
_cell.length_b   1.000
_cell.length_c   1.000
_cell.angle_alpha   90.00
_cell.angle_beta   90.00
_cell.angle_gamma   90.00
#
_symmetry.space_group_name_H-M   'P 1'
#
loop_
_entity.id
_entity.type
_entity.pdbx_description
1 polymer ?
#
loop_
_entity_poly.entity_id
_entity_poly.type
_entity_poly.pdbx_seq_one_letter_code
_entity_poly.pdbx_strand_id
1 'polypeptide(L)'
;PSGTQLLVIEGSMDHYNTMINYILSNDLNDPGVYDQIQQWMNVDSFIDHLVMTLYCANTSWGHNREWWRSREENGKWQWLIVDLDRGFNVNNSAINLLDDLMNDYELFQYLLNSPFFQDRFIQRAAAHLSNTFSPDRIITIVDSLSSTIALEMPRHIDRWGDEGGVSGMGQWANELDEIKQFSQNRNTIVQNQFINELDLDGTVEVTVVIDPPGSAQISINDVPVINSDGSGTYFKNIPISINPQSAPGYEFIGWAGVSDSMRIDYNCITDSLFTAVFQLSDEIMLPEVITENTLLTNEQPYAVVQDLTIPSGVVLTISAGVEIRMPEQGNIIVEGRFIINGTEGNPVQIISHSSIGDNRWGALCFHNDTDTSTISHLRLTGASTGVNPMVHHGAISSIHSHIILNHVEIENVEFPIYAEGGSIIINSSSIASDFICDYINVKGGNVLIDNCTFYGSGAQDTDAIDLDGVTSGIIRNNRIYNFTGFNSDGIDIGENSENIIITRNLIYHAKDKGISVGQGSTVALDRNLIVGCNMGLAVKDNSEAIVLNNTFVYNDTTISCYEKNEGAGGGSAEIVNTILSNNLSLSIYADEFSMASSSYSLSDSELLEGEGNLLTDPLFVDQSIYNFELDSNSPCIDAGDPESGPDEDGSPADIGAYYTYDPEDYPFQIPGYLIGQLRINELLAINNTINMDEANEFDDWVELYNPSDQALNLSGLYLSDDLENLTQWQFTDTAIVISAGGHLLIWCDDNQEQGSLHTNFKLNSTGETLVLTHLDGTTIIDQVSFDSQTPD
;
A
#
# COMPACT_ATOMS: atom_id res chain seq x y z
N PRO A 1 -26.94 22.59 -24.73
CA PRO A 1 -26.17 21.49 -24.12
C PRO A 1 -26.92 20.94 -22.88
N SER A 2 -27.85 20.01 -23.12
CA SER A 2 -28.17 18.97 -22.12
C SER A 2 -27.03 17.97 -22.14
N GLY A 3 -26.54 17.36 -21.08
CA GLY A 3 -26.95 17.22 -19.70
C GLY A 3 -25.94 16.24 -19.06
N THR A 4 -25.92 16.18 -17.72
CA THR A 4 -24.98 15.40 -16.88
C THR A 4 -23.54 15.94 -16.87
N GLN A 5 -23.02 16.21 -15.67
CA GLN A 5 -21.63 16.62 -15.43
C GLN A 5 -20.97 15.57 -14.53
N LEU A 6 -19.68 15.31 -14.74
CA LEU A 6 -18.89 14.51 -13.81
C LEU A 6 -18.78 15.26 -12.49
N LEU A 7 -19.14 14.58 -11.40
CA LEU A 7 -19.04 15.09 -10.05
C LEU A 7 -17.98 14.29 -9.31
N VAL A 8 -17.01 14.99 -8.72
CA VAL A 8 -16.07 14.39 -7.78
C VAL A 8 -16.78 14.29 -6.44
N ILE A 9 -17.03 13.07 -5.99
CA ILE A 9 -17.55 12.81 -4.64
C ILE A 9 -16.41 12.91 -3.63
N GLU A 10 -15.28 12.26 -3.92
CA GLU A 10 -14.06 12.27 -3.11
C GLU A 10 -12.80 12.24 -4.00
N GLY A 11 -11.70 12.86 -3.54
CA GLY A 11 -10.41 12.87 -4.26
C GLY A 11 -10.28 13.94 -5.34
N SER A 12 -9.53 13.65 -6.42
CA SER A 12 -9.32 14.56 -7.56
C SER A 12 -9.54 13.88 -8.91
N MET A 13 -9.71 14.68 -9.96
CA MET A 13 -9.85 14.20 -11.35
C MET A 13 -8.51 14.11 -12.09
N ASP A 14 -7.38 14.44 -11.47
CA ASP A 14 -6.13 14.65 -12.21
C ASP A 14 -5.63 13.36 -12.87
N HIS A 15 -5.66 12.24 -12.15
CA HIS A 15 -5.30 10.94 -12.69
C HIS A 15 -6.28 10.48 -13.78
N TYR A 16 -7.58 10.69 -13.58
CA TYR A 16 -8.60 10.37 -14.59
C TYR A 16 -8.37 11.19 -15.86
N ASN A 17 -8.18 12.50 -15.73
CA ASN A 17 -7.92 13.40 -16.85
C ASN A 17 -6.61 13.05 -17.55
N THR A 18 -5.57 12.64 -16.80
CA THR A 18 -4.31 12.16 -17.37
C THR A 18 -4.53 10.91 -18.22
N MET A 19 -5.25 9.92 -17.69
CA MET A 19 -5.60 8.71 -18.44
C MET A 19 -6.41 9.05 -19.70
N ILE A 20 -7.44 9.89 -19.60
CA ILE A 20 -8.26 10.32 -20.75
C ILE A 20 -7.40 11.06 -21.79
N ASN A 21 -6.55 12.00 -21.36
CA ASN A 21 -5.66 12.74 -22.25
C ASN A 21 -4.66 11.81 -22.95
N TYR A 22 -4.14 10.81 -22.24
CA TYR A 22 -3.26 9.80 -22.82
C TYR A 22 -3.99 8.95 -23.85
N ILE A 23 -5.20 8.47 -23.56
CA ILE A 23 -6.05 7.74 -24.52
C ILE A 23 -6.29 8.58 -25.78
N LEU A 24 -6.58 9.87 -25.62
CA LEU A 24 -6.86 10.78 -26.74
C LEU A 24 -5.62 11.17 -27.56
N SER A 25 -4.44 11.11 -26.96
CA SER A 25 -3.20 11.60 -27.58
C SER A 25 -2.34 10.49 -28.18
N ASN A 26 -2.73 9.22 -28.03
CA ASN A 26 -1.94 8.07 -28.48
C ASN A 26 -2.74 7.15 -29.43
N ASP A 27 -2.00 6.34 -30.20
CA ASP A 27 -2.60 5.30 -31.04
C ASP A 27 -2.87 4.04 -30.21
N LEU A 28 -4.14 3.74 -29.96
CA LEU A 28 -4.57 2.59 -29.16
C LEU A 28 -4.35 1.23 -29.86
N ASN A 29 -3.87 1.23 -31.10
CA ASN A 29 -3.41 0.03 -31.79
C ASN A 29 -1.98 -0.36 -31.42
N ASP A 30 -1.24 0.50 -30.72
CA ASP A 30 0.06 0.17 -30.15
C ASP A 30 -0.12 -0.67 -28.88
N PRO A 31 0.43 -1.90 -28.81
CA PRO A 31 0.36 -2.73 -27.61
C PRO A 31 0.88 -2.04 -26.36
N GLY A 32 1.95 -1.26 -26.44
CA GLY A 32 2.53 -0.58 -25.27
C GLY A 32 1.61 0.53 -24.73
N VAL A 33 0.85 1.19 -25.60
CA VAL A 33 -0.17 2.18 -25.20
C VAL A 33 -1.35 1.48 -24.53
N TYR A 34 -1.79 0.35 -25.08
CA TYR A 34 -2.89 -0.42 -24.49
C TYR A 34 -2.50 -1.02 -23.13
N ASP A 35 -1.30 -1.57 -23.02
CA ASP A 35 -0.74 -2.10 -21.76
C ASP A 35 -0.72 -1.00 -20.68
N GLN A 36 -0.32 0.23 -21.04
CA GLN A 36 -0.33 1.37 -20.12
C GLN A 36 -1.75 1.73 -19.64
N ILE A 37 -2.75 1.67 -20.53
CA ILE A 37 -4.15 1.87 -20.15
C ILE A 37 -4.60 0.81 -19.16
N GLN A 38 -4.20 -0.45 -19.37
CA GLN A 38 -4.48 -1.54 -18.43
C GLN A 38 -3.76 -1.38 -17.08
N GLN A 39 -2.70 -0.58 -17.00
CA GLN A 39 -2.09 -0.20 -15.72
C GLN A 39 -2.87 0.90 -14.98
N TRP A 40 -3.65 1.74 -15.67
CA TRP A 40 -4.40 2.83 -15.05
C TRP A 40 -5.88 2.55 -14.82
N MET A 41 -6.46 1.60 -15.56
CA MET A 41 -7.83 1.16 -15.37
C MET A 41 -7.97 -0.35 -15.44
N ASN A 42 -8.90 -0.87 -14.66
CA ASN A 42 -9.38 -2.23 -14.82
C ASN A 42 -10.35 -2.28 -16.00
N VAL A 43 -9.81 -2.62 -17.18
CA VAL A 43 -10.58 -2.70 -18.43
C VAL A 43 -11.73 -3.71 -18.33
N ASP A 44 -11.52 -4.82 -17.62
CA ASP A 44 -12.57 -5.83 -17.44
C ASP A 44 -13.70 -5.33 -16.54
N SER A 45 -13.38 -4.58 -15.46
CA SER A 45 -14.39 -3.91 -14.63
C SER A 45 -15.25 -2.92 -15.45
N PHE A 46 -14.62 -2.15 -16.35
CA PHE A 46 -15.35 -1.27 -17.27
C PHE A 46 -16.25 -2.05 -18.22
N ILE A 47 -15.74 -3.11 -18.84
CA ILE A 47 -16.51 -3.98 -19.73
C ILE A 47 -17.70 -4.58 -18.98
N ASP A 48 -17.51 -5.09 -17.78
CA ASP A 48 -18.56 -5.73 -16.99
C ASP A 48 -19.67 -4.75 -16.61
N HIS A 49 -19.30 -3.50 -16.29
CA HIS A 49 -20.26 -2.42 -16.08
C HIS A 49 -21.10 -2.12 -17.34
N LEU A 50 -20.47 -2.06 -18.52
CA LEU A 50 -21.16 -1.89 -19.79
C LEU A 50 -22.07 -3.08 -20.09
N VAL A 51 -21.56 -4.30 -19.96
CA VAL A 51 -22.32 -5.53 -20.21
C VAL A 51 -23.50 -5.64 -19.27
N MET A 52 -23.36 -5.27 -17.98
CA MET A 52 -24.48 -5.24 -17.05
C MET A 52 -25.54 -4.23 -17.49
N THR A 53 -25.14 -3.01 -17.85
CA THR A 53 -26.03 -1.96 -18.36
C THR A 53 -26.81 -2.43 -19.60
N LEU A 54 -26.09 -3.02 -20.55
CA LEU A 54 -26.65 -3.61 -21.76
C LEU A 54 -27.60 -4.75 -21.42
N TYR A 55 -27.17 -5.74 -20.64
CA TYR A 55 -27.99 -6.91 -20.34
C TYR A 55 -29.27 -6.53 -19.61
N CYS A 56 -29.20 -5.79 -18.50
CA CYS A 56 -30.40 -5.43 -17.73
C CYS A 56 -31.29 -4.39 -18.43
N ALA A 57 -30.87 -3.82 -19.57
CA ALA A 57 -31.60 -2.78 -20.30
C ALA A 57 -31.84 -1.52 -19.43
N ASN A 58 -30.84 -1.09 -18.68
CA ASN A 58 -30.96 0.10 -17.82
C ASN A 58 -31.03 1.39 -18.66
N THR A 59 -32.24 1.88 -18.87
CA THR A 59 -32.50 3.13 -19.61
C THR A 59 -32.06 4.40 -18.87
N SER A 60 -31.63 4.28 -17.60
CA SER A 60 -31.14 5.39 -16.78
C SER A 60 -29.62 5.55 -16.78
N TRP A 61 -28.90 4.77 -17.59
CA TRP A 61 -27.44 4.68 -17.57
C TRP A 61 -26.70 6.02 -17.68
N GLY A 62 -27.28 7.04 -18.32
CA GLY A 62 -26.59 8.33 -18.53
C GLY A 62 -26.11 9.02 -17.25
N HIS A 63 -26.81 8.85 -16.12
CA HIS A 63 -26.44 9.40 -14.80
C HIS A 63 -26.12 8.34 -13.75
N ASN A 64 -26.47 7.07 -13.99
CA ASN A 64 -26.21 5.96 -13.06
C ASN A 64 -24.89 5.28 -13.40
N ARG A 65 -23.80 6.07 -13.34
CA ARG A 65 -22.43 5.60 -13.54
C ARG A 65 -21.54 6.21 -12.48
N GLU A 66 -20.85 5.34 -11.76
CA GLU A 66 -19.87 5.71 -10.76
C GLU A 66 -18.61 4.88 -10.98
N TRP A 67 -17.46 5.46 -10.68
CA TRP A 67 -16.18 4.78 -10.75
C TRP A 67 -15.24 5.36 -9.72
N TRP A 68 -14.30 4.54 -9.28
CA TRP A 68 -13.35 4.88 -8.22
C TRP A 68 -11.97 4.35 -8.59
N ARG A 69 -10.95 4.87 -7.94
CA ARG A 69 -9.57 4.38 -8.01
C ARG A 69 -9.00 4.51 -6.61
N SER A 70 -8.31 3.46 -6.12
CA SER A 70 -7.51 3.59 -4.89
C SER A 70 -6.50 4.72 -5.06
N ARG A 71 -6.08 5.37 -3.96
CA ARG A 71 -5.05 6.42 -4.01
C ARG A 71 -3.62 5.84 -4.10
N GLU A 72 -3.47 4.53 -4.01
CA GLU A 72 -2.23 3.80 -4.25
C GLU A 72 -1.56 4.18 -5.59
N GLU A 73 -0.23 4.07 -5.65
CA GLU A 73 0.57 4.38 -6.84
C GLU A 73 0.13 3.56 -8.06
N ASN A 74 -0.09 2.26 -7.86
CA ASN A 74 -0.55 1.30 -8.86
C ASN A 74 -2.09 1.14 -8.92
N GLY A 75 -2.83 2.01 -8.22
CA GLY A 75 -4.29 1.96 -8.17
C GLY A 75 -4.93 2.11 -9.57
N LYS A 76 -5.94 1.27 -9.85
CA LYS A 76 -6.65 1.25 -11.15
C LYS A 76 -8.06 1.80 -11.01
N TRP A 77 -8.52 2.57 -12.01
CA TRP A 77 -9.92 2.97 -12.11
C TRP A 77 -10.81 1.73 -12.28
N GLN A 78 -11.91 1.68 -11.54
CA GLN A 78 -12.89 0.60 -11.53
C GLN A 78 -14.31 1.16 -11.55
N TRP A 79 -15.23 0.47 -12.22
CA TRP A 79 -16.61 0.92 -12.40
C TRP A 79 -17.55 0.20 -11.45
N LEU A 80 -18.50 0.97 -10.92
CA LEU A 80 -19.52 0.49 -10.01
C LEU A 80 -20.83 0.31 -10.76
N ILE A 81 -21.59 -0.68 -10.34
CA ILE A 81 -22.98 -0.85 -10.76
C ILE A 81 -23.84 -0.11 -9.74
N VAL A 82 -24.53 0.93 -10.19
CA VAL A 82 -25.40 1.74 -9.34
C VAL A 82 -26.79 1.88 -9.97
N ASP A 83 -27.80 1.92 -9.11
CA ASP A 83 -29.19 2.26 -9.42
C ASP A 83 -29.74 1.61 -10.72
N LEU A 84 -30.01 0.31 -10.60
CA LEU A 84 -30.52 -0.57 -11.66
C LEU A 84 -32.03 -0.83 -11.59
N ASP A 85 -32.77 -0.05 -10.82
CA ASP A 85 -34.22 -0.20 -10.59
C ASP A 85 -35.05 -0.16 -11.89
N ARG A 86 -34.54 0.51 -12.94
CA ARG A 86 -35.15 0.55 -14.30
C ARG A 86 -34.72 -0.59 -15.22
N GLY A 87 -33.86 -1.49 -14.75
CA GLY A 87 -33.46 -2.70 -15.46
C GLY A 87 -34.47 -3.84 -15.32
N PHE A 88 -34.20 -4.96 -16.00
CA PHE A 88 -35.00 -6.21 -15.96
C PHE A 88 -36.48 -6.05 -16.33
N ASN A 89 -36.82 -4.97 -17.03
CA ASN A 89 -38.18 -4.67 -17.46
C ASN A 89 -38.45 -5.28 -18.85
N VAL A 90 -39.47 -6.12 -18.97
CA VAL A 90 -39.84 -6.78 -20.23
C VAL A 90 -40.15 -5.77 -21.35
N ASN A 91 -40.64 -4.58 -21.02
CA ASN A 91 -40.92 -3.53 -22.01
C ASN A 91 -39.64 -2.90 -22.59
N ASN A 92 -38.53 -2.98 -21.86
CA ASN A 92 -37.22 -2.48 -22.28
C ASN A 92 -36.39 -3.56 -22.98
N SER A 93 -36.89 -4.80 -23.05
CA SER A 93 -36.14 -5.97 -23.54
C SER A 93 -35.61 -5.87 -24.97
N ALA A 94 -36.19 -5.00 -25.81
CA ALA A 94 -35.75 -4.77 -27.18
C ALA A 94 -34.92 -3.48 -27.37
N ILE A 95 -34.72 -2.68 -26.32
CA ILE A 95 -33.96 -1.42 -26.41
C ILE A 95 -32.50 -1.75 -26.72
N ASN A 96 -31.95 -0.99 -27.67
CA ASN A 96 -30.57 -1.09 -28.14
C ASN A 96 -29.69 -0.05 -27.47
N LEU A 97 -29.29 -0.36 -26.23
CA LEU A 97 -28.40 0.51 -25.47
C LEU A 97 -26.95 0.46 -25.99
N LEU A 98 -26.59 -0.50 -26.85
CA LEU A 98 -25.26 -0.55 -27.43
C LEU A 98 -25.03 0.64 -28.37
N ASP A 99 -25.99 0.90 -29.26
CA ASP A 99 -25.99 2.09 -30.12
C ASP A 99 -25.92 3.39 -29.28
N ASP A 100 -26.76 3.50 -28.23
CA ASP A 100 -26.74 4.66 -27.34
C ASP A 100 -25.36 4.85 -26.67
N LEU A 101 -24.77 3.80 -26.11
CA LEU A 101 -23.45 3.88 -25.47
C LEU A 101 -22.35 4.23 -26.48
N MET A 102 -22.40 3.64 -27.68
CA MET A 102 -21.48 3.94 -28.78
C MET A 102 -21.56 5.40 -29.24
N ASN A 103 -22.70 6.07 -29.08
CA ASN A 103 -22.88 7.46 -29.50
C ASN A 103 -22.69 8.48 -28.37
N ASP A 104 -23.02 8.09 -27.13
CA ASP A 104 -23.18 9.04 -26.02
C ASP A 104 -22.24 8.77 -24.82
N TYR A 105 -21.45 7.69 -24.82
CA TYR A 105 -20.42 7.46 -23.80
C TYR A 105 -19.00 7.65 -24.37
N GLU A 106 -18.43 8.84 -24.15
CA GLU A 106 -17.11 9.26 -24.67
C GLU A 106 -15.98 8.26 -24.39
N LEU A 107 -15.82 7.78 -23.15
CA LEU A 107 -14.75 6.82 -22.83
C LEU A 107 -14.91 5.51 -23.64
N PHE A 108 -16.14 5.02 -23.77
CA PHE A 108 -16.40 3.82 -24.55
C PHE A 108 -16.10 4.06 -26.04
N GLN A 109 -16.49 5.21 -26.58
CA GLN A 109 -16.15 5.61 -27.95
C GLN A 109 -14.64 5.62 -28.19
N TYR A 110 -13.86 6.16 -27.25
CA TYR A 110 -12.42 6.22 -27.40
C TYR A 110 -11.81 4.82 -27.43
N LEU A 111 -12.17 3.98 -26.47
CA LEU A 111 -11.63 2.63 -26.33
C LEU A 111 -12.07 1.70 -27.47
N LEU A 112 -13.26 1.88 -28.04
CA LEU A 112 -13.74 1.12 -29.20
C LEU A 112 -12.87 1.29 -30.46
N ASN A 113 -12.02 2.32 -30.52
CA ASN A 113 -11.06 2.46 -31.63
C ASN A 113 -9.85 1.52 -31.51
N SER A 114 -9.73 0.77 -30.40
CA SER A 114 -8.69 -0.24 -30.21
C SER A 114 -9.23 -1.64 -30.52
N PRO A 115 -8.61 -2.42 -31.42
CA PRO A 115 -8.99 -3.80 -31.69
C PRO A 115 -8.76 -4.68 -30.45
N PHE A 116 -7.77 -4.37 -29.60
CA PHE A 116 -7.54 -5.09 -28.34
C PHE A 116 -8.74 -4.95 -27.40
N PHE A 117 -9.25 -3.72 -27.23
CA PHE A 117 -10.44 -3.48 -26.44
C PHE A 117 -11.69 -4.08 -27.09
N GLN A 118 -11.86 -3.89 -28.40
CA GLN A 118 -13.03 -4.36 -29.12
C GLN A 118 -13.16 -5.89 -29.02
N ASP A 119 -12.09 -6.64 -29.30
CA ASP A 119 -12.07 -8.10 -29.19
C ASP A 119 -12.39 -8.56 -27.77
N ARG A 120 -11.77 -7.91 -26.77
CA ARG A 120 -11.99 -8.22 -25.35
C ARG A 120 -13.42 -7.92 -24.91
N PHE A 121 -13.96 -6.74 -25.25
CA PHE A 121 -15.33 -6.32 -24.95
C PHE A 121 -16.34 -7.28 -25.57
N ILE A 122 -16.20 -7.58 -26.86
CA ILE A 122 -17.13 -8.46 -27.59
C ILE A 122 -17.16 -9.86 -26.98
N GLN A 123 -15.99 -10.47 -26.76
CA GLN A 123 -15.97 -11.86 -26.32
C GLN A 123 -16.14 -12.03 -24.80
N ARG A 124 -15.78 -11.03 -23.99
CA ARG A 124 -16.14 -11.03 -22.56
C ARG A 124 -17.64 -10.81 -22.36
N ALA A 125 -18.26 -9.94 -23.16
CA ALA A 125 -19.72 -9.82 -23.21
C ALA A 125 -20.37 -11.16 -23.60
N ALA A 126 -19.85 -11.85 -24.63
CA ALA A 126 -20.33 -13.17 -25.01
C ALA A 126 -20.19 -14.21 -23.89
N ALA A 127 -19.07 -14.18 -23.15
CA ALA A 127 -18.83 -15.07 -22.03
C ALA A 127 -19.85 -14.84 -20.89
N HIS A 128 -20.14 -13.58 -20.54
CA HIS A 128 -21.17 -13.24 -19.56
C HIS A 128 -22.60 -13.62 -20.02
N LEU A 129 -22.95 -13.32 -21.27
CA LEU A 129 -24.26 -13.66 -21.84
C LEU A 129 -24.48 -15.18 -21.90
N SER A 130 -23.41 -15.95 -22.10
CA SER A 130 -23.46 -17.41 -22.13
C SER A 130 -23.46 -18.05 -20.74
N ASN A 131 -22.87 -17.38 -19.73
CA ASN A 131 -22.68 -17.94 -18.39
C ASN A 131 -23.40 -17.15 -17.30
N THR A 132 -22.85 -16.00 -16.90
CA THR A 132 -23.36 -15.17 -15.80
C THR A 132 -24.85 -14.84 -15.93
N PHE A 133 -25.30 -14.58 -17.16
CA PHE A 133 -26.67 -14.21 -17.49
C PHE A 133 -27.47 -15.35 -18.12
N SER A 134 -27.07 -16.61 -17.89
CA SER A 134 -27.88 -17.76 -18.29
C SER A 134 -29.30 -17.65 -17.69
N PRO A 135 -30.37 -17.86 -18.49
CA PRO A 135 -31.75 -17.73 -18.00
C PRO A 135 -32.03 -18.59 -16.76
N ASP A 136 -31.53 -19.82 -16.72
CA ASP A 136 -31.75 -20.74 -15.59
C ASP A 136 -31.12 -20.20 -14.30
N ARG A 137 -29.94 -19.58 -14.40
CA ARG A 137 -29.27 -18.93 -13.26
C ARG A 137 -30.07 -17.73 -12.77
N ILE A 138 -30.56 -16.88 -13.68
CA ILE A 138 -31.35 -15.70 -13.32
C ILE A 138 -32.68 -16.11 -12.67
N ILE A 139 -33.38 -17.10 -13.23
CA ILE A 139 -34.61 -17.66 -12.65
C ILE A 139 -34.36 -18.18 -11.24
N THR A 140 -33.27 -18.92 -11.04
CA THR A 140 -32.87 -19.45 -9.72
C THR A 140 -32.59 -18.34 -8.70
N ILE A 141 -31.91 -17.27 -9.11
CA ILE A 141 -31.65 -16.09 -8.25
C ILE A 141 -32.97 -15.40 -7.87
N VAL A 142 -33.85 -15.17 -8.84
CA VAL A 142 -35.18 -14.56 -8.58
C VAL A 142 -35.98 -15.40 -7.60
N ASP A 143 -36.01 -16.73 -7.78
CA ASP A 143 -36.70 -17.65 -6.88
C ASP A 143 -36.11 -17.65 -5.47
N SER A 144 -34.77 -17.64 -5.37
CA SER A 144 -34.07 -17.58 -4.09
C SER A 144 -34.35 -16.28 -3.34
N LEU A 145 -34.17 -15.12 -3.99
CA LEU A 145 -34.37 -13.81 -3.36
C LEU A 145 -35.85 -13.57 -3.01
N SER A 146 -36.77 -13.94 -3.90
CA SER A 146 -38.21 -13.81 -3.64
C SER A 146 -38.66 -14.70 -2.48
N SER A 147 -38.11 -15.90 -2.34
CA SER A 147 -38.37 -16.79 -1.20
C SER A 147 -37.93 -16.18 0.12
N THR A 148 -36.77 -15.49 0.15
CA THR A 148 -36.27 -14.81 1.36
C THR A 148 -37.22 -13.71 1.84
N ILE A 149 -37.84 -12.95 0.94
CA ILE A 149 -38.70 -11.82 1.29
C ILE A 149 -40.20 -12.16 1.34
N ALA A 150 -40.60 -13.36 0.89
CA ALA A 150 -42.00 -13.73 0.68
C ALA A 150 -42.90 -13.53 1.92
N LEU A 151 -42.38 -13.81 3.12
CA LEU A 151 -43.13 -13.67 4.37
C LEU A 151 -43.35 -12.21 4.78
N GLU A 152 -42.53 -11.28 4.30
CA GLU A 152 -42.65 -9.85 4.60
C GLU A 152 -43.53 -9.10 3.59
N MET A 153 -43.72 -9.67 2.39
CA MET A 153 -44.52 -9.04 1.33
C MET A 153 -45.95 -8.66 1.73
N PRO A 154 -46.72 -9.47 2.49
CA PRO A 154 -48.05 -9.06 2.95
C PRO A 154 -48.03 -7.77 3.79
N ARG A 155 -47.00 -7.58 4.63
CA ARG A 155 -46.84 -6.36 5.43
C ARG A 155 -46.42 -5.18 4.57
N HIS A 156 -45.53 -5.40 3.61
CA HIS A 156 -45.14 -4.38 2.64
C HIS A 156 -46.36 -3.89 1.86
N ILE A 157 -47.20 -4.80 1.37
CA ILE A 157 -48.42 -4.49 0.60
C ILE A 157 -49.42 -3.71 1.46
N ASP A 158 -49.68 -4.14 2.70
CA ASP A 158 -50.60 -3.45 3.61
C ASP A 158 -50.16 -2.02 3.90
N ARG A 159 -48.84 -1.79 3.98
CA ARG A 159 -48.27 -0.47 4.26
C ARG A 159 -48.16 0.42 3.03
N TRP A 160 -47.71 -0.11 1.90
CA TRP A 160 -47.25 0.68 0.75
C TRP A 160 -48.05 0.46 -0.54
N GLY A 161 -48.97 -0.51 -0.58
CA GLY A 161 -49.69 -0.89 -1.80
C GLY A 161 -50.50 0.27 -2.41
N ASP A 162 -51.03 1.17 -1.58
CA ASP A 162 -51.76 2.37 -2.02
C ASP A 162 -50.83 3.58 -2.26
N GLU A 163 -49.54 3.48 -1.93
CA GLU A 163 -48.52 4.54 -2.02
C GLU A 163 -47.50 4.29 -3.16
N GLY A 164 -47.85 3.42 -4.12
CA GLY A 164 -47.01 3.10 -5.27
C GLY A 164 -46.16 1.83 -5.13
N GLY A 165 -46.28 1.11 -4.00
CA GLY A 165 -45.78 -0.25 -3.86
C GLY A 165 -46.64 -1.26 -4.61
N VAL A 166 -46.19 -2.52 -4.62
CA VAL A 166 -46.97 -3.60 -5.24
C VAL A 166 -48.30 -3.77 -4.52
N SER A 167 -49.42 -3.77 -5.27
CA SER A 167 -50.78 -3.66 -4.69
C SER A 167 -51.38 -5.00 -4.22
N GLY A 168 -50.69 -6.11 -4.45
CA GLY A 168 -51.15 -7.43 -4.01
C GLY A 168 -50.19 -8.56 -4.36
N MET A 169 -50.31 -9.68 -3.65
CA MET A 169 -49.45 -10.85 -3.84
C MET A 169 -49.50 -11.40 -5.28
N GLY A 170 -50.65 -11.30 -5.95
CA GLY A 170 -50.78 -11.70 -7.35
C GLY A 170 -50.04 -10.78 -8.32
N GLN A 171 -50.03 -9.46 -8.07
CA GLN A 171 -49.22 -8.53 -8.84
C GLN A 171 -47.73 -8.79 -8.58
N TRP A 172 -47.33 -9.00 -7.33
CA TRP A 172 -45.94 -9.33 -6.99
C TRP A 172 -45.45 -10.58 -7.72
N ALA A 173 -46.26 -11.64 -7.77
CA ALA A 173 -45.93 -12.84 -8.54
C ALA A 173 -45.77 -12.55 -10.04
N ASN A 174 -46.62 -11.68 -10.61
CA ASN A 174 -46.49 -11.26 -12.01
C ASN A 174 -45.20 -10.48 -12.26
N GLU A 175 -44.80 -9.55 -11.38
CA GLU A 175 -43.53 -8.80 -11.51
C GLU A 175 -42.33 -9.77 -11.51
N LEU A 176 -42.35 -10.79 -10.64
CA LEU A 176 -41.31 -11.83 -10.62
C LEU A 176 -41.28 -12.64 -11.93
N ASP A 177 -42.46 -13.00 -12.46
CA ASP A 177 -42.56 -13.71 -13.74
C ASP A 177 -42.09 -12.85 -14.93
N GLU A 178 -42.30 -11.53 -14.88
CA GLU A 178 -41.79 -10.60 -15.90
C GLU A 178 -40.26 -10.56 -15.94
N ILE A 179 -39.58 -10.55 -14.78
CA ILE A 179 -38.11 -10.63 -14.71
C ILE A 179 -37.61 -11.95 -15.31
N LYS A 180 -38.30 -13.06 -15.04
CA LYS A 180 -37.96 -14.38 -15.60
C LYS A 180 -38.14 -14.39 -17.12
N GLN A 181 -39.27 -13.88 -17.62
CA GLN A 181 -39.55 -13.77 -19.06
C GLN A 181 -38.56 -12.86 -19.78
N PHE A 182 -38.12 -11.76 -19.15
CA PHE A 182 -37.08 -10.90 -19.66
C PHE A 182 -35.79 -11.69 -19.92
N SER A 183 -35.33 -12.47 -18.93
CA SER A 183 -34.07 -13.23 -19.03
C SER A 183 -34.06 -14.26 -20.16
N GLN A 184 -35.21 -14.88 -20.47
CA GLN A 184 -35.33 -15.93 -21.49
C GLN A 184 -34.96 -15.47 -22.91
N ASN A 185 -35.15 -14.18 -23.22
CA ASN A 185 -34.94 -13.65 -24.56
C ASN A 185 -33.78 -12.65 -24.64
N ARG A 186 -33.35 -12.09 -23.49
CA ARG A 186 -32.45 -10.95 -23.48
C ARG A 186 -31.07 -11.25 -24.07
N ASN A 187 -30.49 -12.43 -23.79
CA ASN A 187 -29.16 -12.79 -24.31
C ASN A 187 -29.14 -12.77 -25.84
N THR A 188 -30.10 -13.42 -26.49
CA THR A 188 -30.22 -13.46 -27.95
C THR A 188 -30.43 -12.07 -28.54
N ILE A 189 -31.20 -11.20 -27.87
CA ILE A 189 -31.43 -9.82 -28.33
C ILE A 189 -30.12 -9.03 -28.29
N VAL A 190 -29.41 -9.06 -27.16
CA VAL A 190 -28.14 -8.33 -27.01
C VAL A 190 -27.09 -8.87 -27.99
N GLN A 191 -26.99 -10.19 -28.17
CA GLN A 191 -26.10 -10.79 -29.18
C GLN A 191 -26.39 -10.28 -30.60
N ASN A 192 -27.66 -10.19 -30.99
CA ASN A 192 -28.04 -9.63 -32.29
C ASN A 192 -27.73 -8.14 -32.40
N GLN A 193 -27.83 -7.38 -31.31
CA GLN A 193 -27.41 -5.97 -31.29
C GLN A 193 -25.90 -5.85 -31.52
N PHE A 194 -25.07 -6.67 -30.84
CA PHE A 194 -23.63 -6.72 -31.12
C PHE A 194 -23.33 -7.07 -32.58
N ILE A 195 -24.01 -8.08 -33.15
CA ILE A 195 -23.84 -8.45 -34.56
C ILE A 195 -24.12 -7.27 -35.50
N ASN A 196 -25.21 -6.54 -35.25
CA ASN A 196 -25.64 -5.47 -36.14
C ASN A 196 -24.80 -4.20 -35.97
N GLU A 197 -24.55 -3.77 -34.74
CA GLU A 197 -23.86 -2.50 -34.47
C GLU A 197 -22.35 -2.57 -34.73
N LEU A 198 -21.74 -3.75 -34.57
CA LEU A 198 -20.30 -3.96 -34.77
C LEU A 198 -19.97 -4.74 -36.06
N ASP A 199 -20.96 -4.97 -36.93
CA ASP A 199 -20.81 -5.68 -38.23
C ASP A 199 -20.12 -7.05 -38.10
N LEU A 200 -20.59 -7.89 -37.18
CA LEU A 200 -19.97 -9.18 -36.86
C LEU A 200 -20.51 -10.31 -37.75
N ASP A 201 -19.67 -11.33 -38.01
CA ASP A 201 -19.98 -12.47 -38.88
C ASP A 201 -20.97 -13.51 -38.29
N GLY A 202 -21.64 -13.17 -37.19
CA GLY A 202 -22.50 -14.05 -36.40
C GLY A 202 -21.75 -14.75 -35.27
N THR A 203 -22.24 -15.93 -34.87
CA THR A 203 -21.74 -16.65 -33.69
C THR A 203 -21.39 -18.11 -33.98
N VAL A 204 -20.59 -18.72 -33.10
CA VAL A 204 -20.26 -20.14 -33.01
C VAL A 204 -20.52 -20.65 -31.60
N GLU A 205 -20.77 -21.94 -31.48
CA GLU A 205 -20.87 -22.61 -30.18
C GLU A 205 -19.49 -23.13 -29.75
N VAL A 206 -19.04 -22.76 -28.56
CA VAL A 206 -17.85 -23.35 -27.93
C VAL A 206 -18.30 -24.11 -26.69
N THR A 207 -17.95 -25.38 -26.62
CA THR A 207 -18.20 -26.24 -25.47
C THR A 207 -16.88 -26.56 -24.79
N VAL A 208 -16.82 -26.40 -23.47
CA VAL A 208 -15.69 -26.85 -22.64
C VAL A 208 -16.14 -27.93 -21.68
N VAL A 209 -15.48 -29.08 -21.75
CA VAL A 209 -15.75 -30.23 -20.88
C VAL A 209 -14.58 -30.43 -19.92
N ILE A 210 -14.90 -30.74 -18.67
CA ILE A 210 -13.92 -31.08 -17.63
C ILE A 210 -13.92 -32.60 -17.45
N ASP A 211 -12.75 -33.22 -17.54
CA ASP A 211 -12.56 -34.66 -17.33
C ASP A 211 -11.50 -34.93 -16.25
N PRO A 212 -11.85 -35.55 -15.10
CA PRO A 212 -13.19 -35.99 -14.71
C PRO A 212 -14.10 -34.81 -14.25
N PRO A 213 -15.44 -34.92 -14.37
CA PRO A 213 -16.33 -33.85 -13.92
C PRO A 213 -16.11 -33.46 -12.45
N GLY A 214 -16.05 -32.17 -12.17
CA GLY A 214 -15.83 -31.61 -10.83
C GLY A 214 -14.37 -31.49 -10.41
N SER A 215 -13.41 -31.86 -11.25
CA SER A 215 -11.97 -31.74 -10.96
C SER A 215 -11.41 -30.33 -11.10
N ALA A 216 -12.21 -29.36 -11.54
CA ALA A 216 -11.74 -28.03 -11.91
C ALA A 216 -12.87 -27.02 -12.04
N GLN A 217 -12.49 -25.76 -12.13
CA GLN A 217 -13.25 -24.67 -12.74
C GLN A 217 -12.59 -24.24 -14.05
N ILE A 218 -13.36 -23.70 -14.98
CA ILE A 218 -12.87 -23.12 -16.23
C ILE A 218 -13.33 -21.68 -16.30
N SER A 219 -12.48 -20.77 -16.78
CA SER A 219 -12.90 -19.44 -17.20
C SER A 219 -12.70 -19.24 -18.70
N ILE A 220 -13.59 -18.49 -19.33
CA ILE A 220 -13.45 -18.04 -20.72
C ILE A 220 -13.42 -16.52 -20.72
N ASN A 221 -12.33 -15.93 -21.22
CA ASN A 221 -12.02 -14.51 -21.08
C ASN A 221 -12.20 -14.02 -19.64
N ASP A 222 -11.69 -14.83 -18.71
CA ASP A 222 -11.70 -14.58 -17.26
C ASP A 222 -13.11 -14.41 -16.67
N VAL A 223 -14.12 -14.98 -17.34
CA VAL A 223 -15.47 -15.17 -16.82
C VAL A 223 -15.68 -16.66 -16.50
N PRO A 224 -16.02 -17.05 -15.26
CA PRO A 224 -16.24 -18.44 -14.90
C PRO A 224 -17.35 -19.12 -15.73
N VAL A 225 -17.08 -20.34 -16.16
CA VAL A 225 -18.05 -21.21 -16.83
C VAL A 225 -18.89 -21.91 -15.76
N ILE A 226 -20.12 -21.41 -15.58
CA ILE A 226 -21.04 -21.89 -14.54
C ILE A 226 -22.06 -22.89 -15.13
N ASN A 227 -22.31 -22.83 -16.44
CA ASN A 227 -23.26 -23.73 -17.08
C ASN A 227 -22.73 -25.18 -17.06
N SER A 228 -23.57 -26.10 -16.60
CA SER A 228 -23.21 -27.51 -16.36
C SER A 228 -22.84 -28.30 -17.62
N ASP A 229 -23.30 -27.87 -18.79
CA ASP A 229 -22.92 -28.48 -20.08
C ASP A 229 -21.66 -27.87 -20.69
N GLY A 230 -21.14 -26.78 -20.09
CA GLY A 230 -19.96 -26.06 -20.54
C GLY A 230 -20.11 -25.37 -21.91
N SER A 231 -21.33 -25.29 -22.44
CA SER A 231 -21.61 -24.67 -23.75
C SER A 231 -21.83 -23.16 -23.62
N GLY A 232 -21.33 -22.43 -24.62
CA GLY A 232 -21.55 -21.00 -24.76
C GLY A 232 -21.52 -20.53 -26.20
N THR A 233 -22.14 -19.40 -26.47
CA THR A 233 -22.25 -18.78 -27.80
C THR A 233 -21.30 -17.59 -27.87
N TYR A 234 -20.35 -17.66 -28.80
CA TYR A 234 -19.27 -16.68 -28.98
C TYR A 234 -19.29 -16.08 -30.38
N PHE A 235 -18.80 -14.86 -30.55
CA PHE A 235 -18.80 -14.18 -31.84
C PHE A 235 -17.71 -14.74 -32.76
N LYS A 236 -18.01 -14.81 -34.06
CA LYS A 236 -17.11 -15.39 -35.06
C LYS A 236 -15.87 -14.54 -35.29
N ASN A 237 -14.77 -15.22 -35.64
CA ASN A 237 -13.52 -14.61 -36.11
C ASN A 237 -12.82 -13.67 -35.10
N ILE A 238 -13.21 -13.76 -33.82
CA ILE A 238 -12.60 -13.03 -32.71
C ILE A 238 -12.07 -14.05 -31.69
N PRO A 239 -10.84 -13.88 -31.17
CA PRO A 239 -10.24 -14.84 -30.25
C PRO A 239 -10.89 -14.85 -28.86
N ILE A 240 -10.98 -16.04 -28.25
CA ILE A 240 -11.25 -16.25 -26.83
C ILE A 240 -10.03 -16.88 -26.15
N SER A 241 -9.87 -16.58 -24.86
CA SER A 241 -8.96 -17.28 -23.96
C SER A 241 -9.74 -18.24 -23.06
N ILE A 242 -9.25 -19.46 -22.86
CA ILE A 242 -9.86 -20.48 -21.99
C ILE A 242 -8.82 -20.96 -20.99
N ASN A 243 -9.06 -20.72 -19.70
CA ASN A 243 -8.12 -21.00 -18.63
C ASN A 243 -8.68 -22.08 -17.69
N PRO A 244 -7.95 -23.18 -17.44
CA PRO A 244 -8.31 -24.18 -16.45
C PRO A 244 -7.79 -23.81 -15.06
N GLN A 245 -8.59 -24.09 -14.02
CA GLN A 245 -8.23 -23.95 -12.61
C GLN A 245 -8.55 -25.27 -11.89
N SER A 246 -7.55 -25.99 -11.44
CA SER A 246 -7.75 -27.28 -10.75
C SER A 246 -8.54 -27.09 -9.46
N ALA A 247 -9.44 -28.03 -9.18
CA ALA A 247 -10.05 -28.13 -7.86
C ALA A 247 -9.07 -28.78 -6.87
N PRO A 248 -9.25 -28.59 -5.55
CA PRO A 248 -8.47 -29.28 -4.54
C PRO A 248 -8.44 -30.80 -4.75
N GLY A 249 -7.25 -31.41 -4.71
CA GLY A 249 -7.04 -32.84 -4.97
C GLY A 249 -6.87 -33.21 -6.44
N TYR A 250 -6.79 -32.23 -7.35
CA TYR A 250 -6.59 -32.44 -8.78
C TYR A 250 -5.47 -31.57 -9.35
N GLU A 251 -4.87 -32.02 -10.45
CA GLU A 251 -3.91 -31.26 -11.23
C GLU A 251 -4.25 -31.28 -12.72
N PHE A 252 -3.96 -30.17 -13.41
CA PHE A 252 -4.22 -30.02 -14.83
C PHE A 252 -3.13 -30.72 -15.66
N ILE A 253 -3.53 -31.61 -16.56
CA ILE A 253 -2.61 -32.41 -17.40
C ILE A 253 -2.53 -31.87 -18.83
N GLY A 254 -3.56 -31.16 -19.28
CA GLY A 254 -3.59 -30.56 -20.59
C GLY A 254 -4.97 -30.65 -21.24
N TRP A 255 -5.01 -30.27 -22.50
CA TRP A 255 -6.22 -30.27 -23.31
C TRP A 255 -6.26 -31.51 -24.22
N ALA A 256 -7.34 -32.27 -24.21
CA ALA A 256 -7.46 -33.48 -25.00
C ALA A 256 -7.31 -33.16 -26.51
N GLY A 257 -6.31 -33.79 -27.15
CA GLY A 257 -6.06 -33.60 -28.59
C GLY A 257 -5.42 -32.26 -28.97
N VAL A 258 -5.02 -31.44 -27.99
CA VAL A 258 -4.27 -30.19 -28.21
C VAL A 258 -2.89 -30.33 -27.56
N SER A 259 -1.83 -30.04 -28.30
CA SER A 259 -0.45 -30.16 -27.82
C SER A 259 -0.04 -29.00 -26.93
N ASP A 260 0.52 -29.30 -25.75
CA ASP A 260 1.26 -28.41 -24.84
C ASP A 260 0.80 -26.95 -24.81
N SER A 261 -0.33 -26.71 -24.13
CA SER A 261 -0.75 -25.36 -23.78
C SER A 261 -1.41 -25.33 -22.40
N MET A 262 -1.00 -24.41 -21.54
CA MET A 262 -1.61 -24.21 -20.20
C MET A 262 -2.99 -23.54 -20.30
N ARG A 263 -3.29 -22.88 -21.43
CA ARG A 263 -4.57 -22.25 -21.75
C ARG A 263 -4.92 -22.46 -23.22
N ILE A 264 -6.15 -22.20 -23.65
CA ILE A 264 -6.51 -22.18 -25.08
C ILE A 264 -6.72 -20.74 -25.51
N ASP A 265 -5.96 -20.28 -26.50
CA ASP A 265 -6.25 -19.07 -27.27
C ASP A 265 -6.89 -19.51 -28.60
N TYR A 266 -8.22 -19.45 -28.72
CA TYR A 266 -8.97 -19.98 -29.85
C TYR A 266 -9.65 -18.85 -30.65
N ASN A 267 -9.34 -18.76 -31.94
CA ASN A 267 -10.12 -17.91 -32.85
C ASN A 267 -11.44 -18.60 -33.21
N CYS A 268 -12.57 -18.00 -32.84
CA CYS A 268 -13.93 -18.56 -32.96
C CYS A 268 -14.41 -18.73 -34.41
N ILE A 269 -13.85 -19.68 -35.18
CA ILE A 269 -14.17 -19.85 -36.61
C ILE A 269 -15.34 -20.82 -36.83
N THR A 270 -15.37 -21.93 -36.09
CA THR A 270 -16.42 -22.94 -36.16
C THR A 270 -16.82 -23.42 -34.77
N ASP A 271 -17.97 -24.07 -34.68
CA ASP A 271 -18.37 -24.76 -33.46
C ASP A 271 -17.27 -25.74 -33.01
N SER A 272 -16.93 -25.72 -31.73
CA SER A 272 -15.74 -26.40 -31.19
C SER A 272 -15.98 -26.99 -29.80
N LEU A 273 -15.30 -28.10 -29.53
CA LEU A 273 -15.30 -28.78 -28.24
C LEU A 273 -13.86 -28.86 -27.72
N PHE A 274 -13.63 -28.34 -26.52
CA PHE A 274 -12.38 -28.49 -25.79
C PHE A 274 -12.62 -29.34 -24.55
N THR A 275 -11.72 -30.29 -24.27
CA THR A 275 -11.78 -31.08 -23.05
C THR A 275 -10.53 -30.81 -22.22
N ALA A 276 -10.71 -30.20 -21.06
CA ALA A 276 -9.66 -30.00 -20.06
C ALA A 276 -9.51 -31.30 -19.25
N VAL A 277 -8.32 -31.89 -19.29
CA VAL A 277 -8.02 -33.17 -18.66
C VAL A 277 -7.24 -32.94 -17.38
N PHE A 278 -7.74 -33.52 -16.29
CA PHE A 278 -7.15 -33.48 -14.97
C PHE A 278 -6.93 -34.89 -14.44
N GLN A 279 -6.04 -35.02 -13.47
CA GLN A 279 -5.89 -36.24 -12.69
C GLN A 279 -5.83 -35.92 -11.19
N LEU A 280 -5.96 -36.94 -10.35
CA LEU A 280 -5.75 -36.78 -8.92
C LEU A 280 -4.34 -36.28 -8.67
N SER A 281 -4.22 -35.20 -7.88
CA SER A 281 -2.93 -34.75 -7.38
C SER A 281 -2.42 -35.69 -6.28
N ASP A 282 -1.19 -35.48 -5.86
CA ASP A 282 -0.61 -36.15 -4.70
C ASP A 282 -0.99 -35.48 -3.36
N GLU A 283 -1.89 -34.49 -3.38
CA GLU A 283 -2.36 -33.78 -2.21
C GLU A 283 -3.18 -34.66 -1.26
N ILE A 284 -2.95 -34.51 0.04
CA ILE A 284 -3.80 -35.10 1.07
C ILE A 284 -4.90 -34.10 1.43
N MET A 285 -6.14 -34.49 1.18
CA MET A 285 -7.32 -33.69 1.54
C MET A 285 -7.52 -33.68 3.06
N LEU A 286 -7.49 -32.49 3.66
CA LEU A 286 -7.81 -32.34 5.08
C LEU A 286 -9.33 -32.39 5.30
N PRO A 287 -9.80 -33.02 6.39
CA PRO A 287 -11.21 -32.96 6.75
C PRO A 287 -11.58 -31.54 7.18
N GLU A 288 -12.86 -31.18 7.07
CA GLU A 288 -13.35 -29.87 7.53
C GLU A 288 -13.12 -29.63 9.03
N VAL A 289 -13.08 -30.71 9.83
CA VAL A 289 -12.86 -30.65 11.28
C VAL A 289 -11.81 -31.67 11.70
N ILE A 290 -10.77 -31.21 12.39
CA ILE A 290 -9.78 -32.09 13.04
C ILE A 290 -10.40 -32.61 14.36
N THR A 291 -10.78 -33.88 14.39
CA THR A 291 -11.54 -34.45 15.53
C THR A 291 -10.68 -35.06 16.64
N GLU A 292 -9.40 -35.27 16.36
CA GLU A 292 -8.41 -35.79 17.31
C GLU A 292 -7.03 -35.20 17.04
N ASN A 293 -6.12 -35.31 18.01
CA ASN A 293 -4.78 -34.77 17.88
C ASN A 293 -4.09 -35.33 16.62
N THR A 294 -3.71 -34.44 15.71
CA THR A 294 -3.29 -34.80 14.36
C THR A 294 -1.90 -34.22 14.08
N LEU A 295 -1.05 -35.00 13.41
CA LEU A 295 0.28 -34.60 12.96
C LEU A 295 0.33 -34.64 11.44
N LEU A 296 0.65 -33.51 10.80
CA LEU A 296 0.92 -33.43 9.36
C LEU A 296 2.43 -33.53 9.11
N THR A 297 2.81 -34.31 8.10
CA THR A 297 4.21 -34.61 7.74
C THR A 297 4.48 -34.27 6.28
N ASN A 298 5.71 -33.90 5.95
CA ASN A 298 6.09 -33.40 4.62
C ASN A 298 6.26 -34.49 3.54
N GLU A 299 5.55 -35.62 3.65
CA GLU A 299 5.58 -36.66 2.62
C GLU A 299 4.85 -36.19 1.35
N GLN A 300 3.80 -35.37 1.51
CA GLN A 300 2.94 -34.83 0.46
C GLN A 300 2.38 -33.46 0.88
N PRO A 301 1.97 -32.60 -0.08
CA PRO A 301 1.23 -31.37 0.23
C PRO A 301 -0.17 -31.71 0.78
N TYR A 302 -0.76 -30.79 1.53
CA TYR A 302 -2.14 -30.89 2.02
C TYR A 302 -3.01 -29.84 1.34
N ALA A 303 -4.27 -30.19 1.07
CA ALA A 303 -5.25 -29.25 0.54
C ALA A 303 -6.44 -29.13 1.48
N VAL A 304 -6.82 -27.89 1.77
CA VAL A 304 -8.07 -27.56 2.45
C VAL A 304 -9.16 -27.36 1.39
N VAL A 305 -10.37 -27.85 1.65
CA VAL A 305 -11.50 -27.78 0.68
C VAL A 305 -12.40 -26.57 0.91
N GLN A 306 -12.52 -26.14 2.16
CA GLN A 306 -13.34 -25.00 2.60
C GLN A 306 -12.68 -24.37 3.84
N ASP A 307 -13.39 -24.27 4.97
CA ASP A 307 -12.78 -24.00 6.27
C ASP A 307 -12.26 -25.28 6.93
N LEU A 308 -11.15 -25.16 7.63
CA LEU A 308 -10.56 -26.17 8.50
C LEU A 308 -10.72 -25.73 9.96
N THR A 309 -11.52 -26.45 10.75
CA THR A 309 -11.69 -26.18 12.19
C THR A 309 -10.85 -27.13 13.05
N ILE A 310 -10.13 -26.56 14.03
CA ILE A 310 -9.46 -27.26 15.12
C ILE A 310 -10.26 -26.96 16.40
N PRO A 311 -11.15 -27.86 16.85
CA PRO A 311 -12.01 -27.63 18.01
C PRO A 311 -11.24 -27.58 19.33
N SER A 312 -11.87 -27.00 20.34
CA SER A 312 -11.33 -26.98 21.71
C SER A 312 -10.93 -28.37 22.22
N GLY A 313 -9.75 -28.47 22.83
CA GLY A 313 -9.17 -29.71 23.35
C GLY A 313 -8.46 -30.59 22.29
N VAL A 314 -8.43 -30.16 21.02
CA VAL A 314 -7.72 -30.84 19.94
C VAL A 314 -6.44 -30.07 19.58
N VAL A 315 -5.38 -30.80 19.21
CA VAL A 315 -4.12 -30.23 18.75
C VAL A 315 -3.84 -30.63 17.30
N LEU A 316 -3.66 -29.66 16.41
CA LEU A 316 -3.08 -29.89 15.08
C LEU A 316 -1.60 -29.47 15.10
N THR A 317 -0.72 -30.40 14.75
CA THR A 317 0.73 -30.16 14.66
C THR A 317 1.20 -30.32 13.22
N ILE A 318 1.94 -29.34 12.71
CA ILE A 318 2.50 -29.33 11.36
C ILE A 318 4.02 -29.48 11.44
N SER A 319 4.57 -30.49 10.78
CA SER A 319 6.02 -30.74 10.74
C SER A 319 6.72 -29.84 9.72
N ALA A 320 8.04 -29.67 9.87
CA ALA A 320 8.87 -28.92 8.93
C ALA A 320 8.72 -29.37 7.48
N GLY A 321 8.70 -28.40 6.55
CA GLY A 321 8.58 -28.62 5.11
C GLY A 321 7.19 -29.01 4.60
N VAL A 322 6.16 -29.00 5.45
CA VAL A 322 4.77 -29.21 5.01
C VAL A 322 4.28 -27.99 4.22
N GLU A 323 3.59 -28.26 3.11
CA GLU A 323 2.86 -27.27 2.33
C GLU A 323 1.35 -27.49 2.53
N ILE A 324 0.61 -26.42 2.81
CA ILE A 324 -0.85 -26.40 2.90
C ILE A 324 -1.39 -25.44 1.83
N ARG A 325 -2.25 -25.93 0.96
CA ARG A 325 -2.93 -25.17 -0.07
C ARG A 325 -4.36 -24.86 0.36
N MET A 326 -4.69 -23.58 0.38
CA MET A 326 -5.95 -23.06 0.86
C MET A 326 -6.88 -22.69 -0.31
N PRO A 327 -8.18 -23.00 -0.25
CA PRO A 327 -9.13 -22.57 -1.27
C PRO A 327 -9.42 -21.08 -1.11
N GLU A 328 -9.97 -20.46 -2.15
CA GLU A 328 -10.44 -19.07 -2.10
C GLU A 328 -11.38 -18.86 -0.91
N GLN A 329 -11.16 -17.80 -0.12
CA GLN A 329 -11.87 -17.48 1.13
C GLN A 329 -11.85 -18.54 2.24
N GLY A 330 -11.16 -19.67 2.07
CA GLY A 330 -11.08 -20.72 3.09
C GLY A 330 -10.20 -20.33 4.27
N ASN A 331 -10.62 -20.69 5.48
CA ASN A 331 -9.98 -20.29 6.74
C ASN A 331 -9.43 -21.50 7.50
N ILE A 332 -8.44 -21.26 8.37
CA ILE A 332 -8.08 -22.20 9.45
C ILE A 332 -8.58 -21.59 10.77
N ILE A 333 -9.60 -22.22 11.36
CA ILE A 333 -10.28 -21.76 12.58
C ILE A 333 -9.77 -22.56 13.77
N VAL A 334 -9.18 -21.88 14.74
CA VAL A 334 -8.44 -22.47 15.86
C VAL A 334 -9.16 -22.16 17.17
N GLU A 335 -9.92 -23.13 17.69
CA GLU A 335 -10.53 -23.11 19.04
C GLU A 335 -9.77 -24.02 20.03
N GLY A 336 -9.01 -24.99 19.51
CA GLY A 336 -8.02 -25.79 20.23
C GLY A 336 -6.62 -25.22 20.01
N ARG A 337 -5.61 -26.09 19.94
CA ARG A 337 -4.21 -25.66 19.81
C ARG A 337 -3.63 -25.93 18.42
N PHE A 338 -2.95 -24.95 17.85
CA PHE A 338 -2.26 -25.08 16.56
C PHE A 338 -0.75 -24.91 16.73
N ILE A 339 0.02 -25.90 16.25
CA ILE A 339 1.48 -25.91 16.35
C ILE A 339 2.08 -26.07 14.96
N ILE A 340 2.98 -25.15 14.59
CA ILE A 340 3.81 -25.26 13.38
C ILE A 340 5.26 -25.38 13.81
N ASN A 341 5.90 -26.49 13.45
CA ASN A 341 7.29 -26.82 13.75
C ASN A 341 8.16 -26.79 12.49
N GLY A 342 8.12 -25.67 11.76
CA GLY A 342 9.03 -25.41 10.64
C GLY A 342 10.50 -25.31 11.08
N THR A 343 11.39 -25.25 10.11
CA THR A 343 12.81 -24.93 10.32
C THR A 343 13.28 -23.95 9.26
N GLU A 344 14.37 -23.23 9.49
CA GLU A 344 14.97 -22.30 8.51
C GLU A 344 15.21 -22.97 7.14
N GLY A 345 15.74 -24.19 7.12
CA GLY A 345 16.00 -24.93 5.88
C GLY A 345 14.75 -25.59 5.26
N ASN A 346 13.67 -25.74 6.02
CA ASN A 346 12.41 -26.35 5.57
C ASN A 346 11.23 -25.67 6.29
N PRO A 347 10.89 -24.43 5.92
CA PRO A 347 9.74 -23.75 6.51
C PRO A 347 8.45 -24.46 6.13
N VAL A 348 7.43 -24.30 6.95
CA VAL A 348 6.05 -24.67 6.55
C VAL A 348 5.52 -23.56 5.65
N GLN A 349 4.75 -23.93 4.63
CA GLN A 349 4.16 -22.98 3.68
C GLN A 349 2.63 -23.08 3.74
N ILE A 350 1.95 -21.94 3.82
CA ILE A 350 0.50 -21.83 3.64
C ILE A 350 0.24 -20.85 2.50
N ILE A 351 -0.36 -21.34 1.42
CA ILE A 351 -0.50 -20.64 0.14
C ILE A 351 -1.91 -20.84 -0.45
N SER A 352 -2.33 -19.97 -1.38
CA SER A 352 -3.54 -20.21 -2.18
C SER A 352 -3.39 -21.44 -3.07
N HIS A 353 -4.49 -22.19 -3.29
CA HIS A 353 -4.54 -23.33 -4.20
C HIS A 353 -4.39 -22.92 -5.68
N SER A 354 -4.77 -21.68 -6.01
CA SER A 354 -4.65 -21.09 -7.35
C SER A 354 -3.89 -19.77 -7.30
N SER A 355 -2.97 -19.57 -8.25
CA SER A 355 -2.20 -18.33 -8.43
C SER A 355 -2.72 -17.44 -9.56
N ILE A 356 -3.87 -17.74 -10.16
CA ILE A 356 -4.42 -17.02 -11.32
C ILE A 356 -5.51 -16.03 -10.89
N GLY A 357 -5.24 -14.72 -10.95
CA GLY A 357 -6.16 -13.71 -10.46
C GLY A 357 -6.10 -13.54 -8.94
N ASP A 358 -7.05 -12.78 -8.37
CA ASP A 358 -7.12 -12.49 -6.94
C ASP A 358 -7.85 -13.61 -6.17
N ASN A 359 -7.22 -14.79 -6.06
CA ASN A 359 -7.78 -15.96 -5.36
C ASN A 359 -7.24 -16.05 -3.93
N ARG A 360 -7.34 -14.96 -3.17
CA ARG A 360 -6.88 -14.95 -1.78
C ARG A 360 -7.66 -15.96 -0.95
N TRP A 361 -6.95 -16.69 -0.11
CA TRP A 361 -7.60 -17.48 0.95
C TRP A 361 -7.93 -16.57 2.13
N GLY A 362 -8.71 -17.07 3.09
CA GLY A 362 -9.16 -16.29 4.24
C GLY A 362 -8.03 -15.96 5.21
N ALA A 363 -8.10 -16.50 6.43
CA ALA A 363 -7.08 -16.25 7.46
C ALA A 363 -6.85 -17.46 8.39
N LEU A 364 -5.82 -17.34 9.22
CA LEU A 364 -5.66 -18.11 10.45
C LEU A 364 -6.40 -17.39 11.58
N CYS A 365 -7.52 -17.93 12.04
CA CYS A 365 -8.38 -17.32 13.06
C CYS A 365 -8.26 -18.06 14.40
N PHE A 366 -7.63 -17.45 15.40
CA PHE A 366 -7.51 -17.99 16.75
C PHE A 366 -8.58 -17.42 17.67
N HIS A 367 -9.28 -18.30 18.41
CA HIS A 367 -10.43 -17.95 19.22
C HIS A 367 -10.39 -18.56 20.62
N ASN A 368 -10.36 -17.69 21.63
CA ASN A 368 -10.63 -18.04 23.02
C ASN A 368 -9.95 -19.35 23.48
N ASP A 369 -8.70 -19.57 23.03
CA ASP A 369 -7.95 -20.78 23.37
C ASP A 369 -7.43 -20.66 24.81
N THR A 370 -7.60 -21.74 25.56
CA THR A 370 -7.06 -21.85 26.93
C THR A 370 -5.56 -22.15 26.95
N ASP A 371 -5.02 -22.68 25.85
CA ASP A 371 -3.61 -22.99 25.68
C ASP A 371 -2.94 -22.02 24.69
N THR A 372 -1.61 -22.03 24.66
CA THR A 372 -0.83 -21.20 23.73
C THR A 372 -0.56 -21.96 22.44
N SER A 373 -0.91 -21.36 21.30
CA SER A 373 -0.51 -21.83 19.97
C SER A 373 0.87 -21.29 19.60
N THR A 374 1.71 -22.13 18.97
CA THR A 374 3.11 -21.78 18.65
C THR A 374 3.41 -22.05 17.19
N ILE A 375 3.79 -21.01 16.47
CA ILE A 375 4.07 -21.04 15.04
C ILE A 375 5.54 -20.72 14.85
N SER A 376 6.31 -21.67 14.31
CA SER A 376 7.75 -21.51 14.10
C SER A 376 8.12 -21.78 12.64
N HIS A 377 8.85 -20.87 11.99
CA HIS A 377 9.30 -20.97 10.60
C HIS A 377 8.16 -21.26 9.62
N LEU A 378 7.25 -20.29 9.51
CA LEU A 378 6.11 -20.31 8.59
C LEU A 378 6.34 -19.27 7.49
N ARG A 379 6.09 -19.64 6.24
CA ARG A 379 5.86 -18.72 5.11
C ARG A 379 4.38 -18.66 4.82
N LEU A 380 3.81 -17.47 4.90
CA LEU A 380 2.38 -17.22 4.71
C LEU A 380 2.18 -16.19 3.60
N THR A 381 1.46 -16.57 2.55
CA THR A 381 1.18 -15.67 1.41
C THR A 381 -0.21 -15.90 0.82
N GLY A 382 -0.78 -14.86 0.20
CA GLY A 382 -2.06 -14.94 -0.51
C GLY A 382 -3.28 -14.98 0.42
N ALA A 383 -3.13 -14.59 1.69
CA ALA A 383 -4.23 -14.48 2.64
C ALA A 383 -4.97 -13.12 2.49
N SER A 384 -6.18 -13.06 3.02
CA SER A 384 -7.06 -11.88 3.07
C SER A 384 -7.54 -11.67 4.52
N THR A 385 -8.85 -11.55 4.72
CA THR A 385 -9.51 -11.41 6.01
C THR A 385 -10.14 -12.74 6.44
N GLY A 386 -10.36 -12.91 7.75
CA GLY A 386 -10.93 -14.15 8.28
C GLY A 386 -12.45 -14.26 8.13
N VAL A 387 -13.01 -15.34 8.68
CA VAL A 387 -14.45 -15.72 8.68
C VAL A 387 -15.43 -14.56 8.86
N ASN A 388 -15.09 -13.62 9.74
CA ASN A 388 -15.82 -12.36 9.90
C ASN A 388 -14.83 -11.21 9.75
N PRO A 389 -14.83 -10.49 8.61
CA PRO A 389 -13.90 -9.39 8.36
C PRO A 389 -14.02 -8.21 9.34
N MET A 390 -15.11 -8.13 10.11
CA MET A 390 -15.29 -7.12 11.16
C MET A 390 -14.63 -7.47 12.49
N VAL A 391 -14.05 -8.66 12.60
CA VAL A 391 -13.37 -9.17 13.80
C VAL A 391 -12.00 -9.76 13.45
N HIS A 392 -11.88 -10.38 12.29
CA HIS A 392 -10.67 -11.02 11.79
C HIS A 392 -10.07 -10.19 10.67
N HIS A 393 -9.46 -9.08 11.05
CA HIS A 393 -8.88 -8.14 10.10
C HIS A 393 -7.64 -8.72 9.43
N GLY A 394 -6.79 -9.43 10.18
CA GLY A 394 -5.50 -9.94 9.70
C GLY A 394 -5.55 -11.36 9.13
N ALA A 395 -4.61 -11.65 8.23
CA ALA A 395 -4.22 -12.97 7.75
C ALA A 395 -3.85 -13.92 8.90
N ILE A 396 -3.32 -13.37 9.98
CA ILE A 396 -3.29 -13.99 11.31
C ILE A 396 -4.13 -13.12 12.24
N SER A 397 -5.29 -13.63 12.67
CA SER A 397 -6.18 -12.94 13.60
C SER A 397 -6.27 -13.70 14.92
N SER A 398 -5.92 -13.06 16.04
CA SER A 398 -5.93 -13.67 17.38
C SER A 398 -6.87 -12.96 18.35
N ILE A 399 -8.00 -13.59 18.64
CA ILE A 399 -9.08 -13.00 19.44
C ILE A 399 -9.17 -13.72 20.79
N HIS A 400 -8.91 -12.99 21.88
CA HIS A 400 -8.88 -13.48 23.26
C HIS A 400 -8.03 -14.75 23.43
N SER A 401 -6.91 -14.84 22.69
CA SER A 401 -6.05 -16.03 22.61
C SER A 401 -4.59 -15.70 22.88
N HIS A 402 -3.78 -16.73 23.15
CA HIS A 402 -2.34 -16.59 23.34
C HIS A 402 -1.58 -17.23 22.19
N ILE A 403 -0.82 -16.44 21.42
CA ILE A 403 -0.05 -16.93 20.28
C ILE A 403 1.42 -16.51 20.34
N ILE A 404 2.30 -17.40 19.88
CA ILE A 404 3.73 -17.14 19.73
C ILE A 404 4.11 -17.41 18.26
N LEU A 405 4.66 -16.39 17.60
CA LEU A 405 5.14 -16.42 16.23
C LEU A 405 6.67 -16.28 16.25
N ASN A 406 7.40 -17.28 15.76
CA ASN A 406 8.86 -17.25 15.67
C ASN A 406 9.31 -17.51 14.23
N HIS A 407 10.16 -16.65 13.67
CA HIS A 407 10.66 -16.82 12.30
C HIS A 407 9.53 -16.94 11.26
N VAL A 408 8.48 -16.12 11.39
CA VAL A 408 7.38 -16.11 10.42
C VAL A 408 7.68 -15.09 9.33
N GLU A 409 7.52 -15.49 8.07
CA GLU A 409 7.59 -14.63 6.89
C GLU A 409 6.16 -14.43 6.37
N ILE A 410 5.69 -13.18 6.35
CA ILE A 410 4.35 -12.81 5.85
C ILE A 410 4.51 -11.82 4.70
N GLU A 411 3.99 -12.18 3.53
CA GLU A 411 4.05 -11.35 2.32
C GLU A 411 2.79 -11.51 1.46
N ASN A 412 2.47 -10.48 0.66
CA ASN A 412 1.31 -10.50 -0.24
C ASN A 412 0.01 -10.91 0.48
N VAL A 413 -0.32 -10.19 1.55
CA VAL A 413 -1.55 -10.34 2.34
C VAL A 413 -2.23 -8.99 2.49
N GLU A 414 -3.55 -8.94 2.63
CA GLU A 414 -4.30 -7.66 2.76
C GLU A 414 -4.04 -6.95 4.09
N PHE A 415 -3.84 -7.72 5.16
CA PHE A 415 -3.56 -7.23 6.50
C PHE A 415 -2.76 -8.33 7.21
N PRO A 416 -1.53 -8.11 7.69
CA PRO A 416 -0.71 -9.21 8.20
C PRO A 416 -1.18 -9.80 9.53
N ILE A 417 -1.19 -9.02 10.61
CA ILE A 417 -1.46 -9.53 11.97
C ILE A 417 -2.42 -8.61 12.72
N TYR A 418 -3.54 -9.17 13.17
CA TYR A 418 -4.47 -8.53 14.09
C TYR A 418 -4.58 -9.34 15.39
N ALA A 419 -4.52 -8.70 16.56
CA ALA A 419 -4.75 -9.36 17.84
C ALA A 419 -5.61 -8.51 18.78
N GLU A 420 -6.52 -9.13 19.52
CA GLU A 420 -7.41 -8.44 20.45
C GLU A 420 -7.58 -9.22 21.76
N GLY A 421 -7.42 -8.55 22.90
CA GLY A 421 -7.77 -9.06 24.24
C GLY A 421 -6.93 -10.24 24.76
N GLY A 422 -5.92 -10.68 24.01
CA GLY A 422 -5.07 -11.84 24.28
C GLY A 422 -3.62 -11.49 24.62
N SER A 423 -2.67 -12.38 24.35
CA SER A 423 -1.25 -11.99 24.32
C SER A 423 -0.56 -12.52 23.08
N ILE A 424 0.32 -11.69 22.52
CA ILE A 424 1.05 -12.02 21.31
C ILE A 424 2.55 -11.83 21.52
N ILE A 425 3.33 -12.84 21.13
CA ILE A 425 4.78 -12.78 21.07
C ILE A 425 5.18 -13.00 19.62
N ILE A 426 5.95 -12.08 19.06
CA ILE A 426 6.48 -12.15 17.70
C ILE A 426 7.99 -11.98 17.79
N ASN A 427 8.72 -12.96 17.27
CA ASN A 427 10.17 -12.97 17.36
C ASN A 427 10.82 -13.36 16.03
N SER A 428 11.82 -12.60 15.62
CA SER A 428 12.69 -12.94 14.48
C SER A 428 11.92 -13.14 13.18
N SER A 429 10.83 -12.39 12.99
CA SER A 429 9.90 -12.51 11.86
C SER A 429 10.09 -11.40 10.83
N SER A 430 9.63 -11.61 9.60
CA SER A 430 9.68 -10.65 8.50
C SER A 430 8.28 -10.39 7.96
N ILE A 431 7.89 -9.13 7.83
CA ILE A 431 6.52 -8.75 7.43
C ILE A 431 6.56 -7.67 6.34
N ALA A 432 5.79 -7.90 5.27
CA ALA A 432 5.59 -6.97 4.16
C ALA A 432 4.14 -7.00 3.65
N SER A 433 3.58 -5.83 3.33
CA SER A 433 2.26 -5.66 2.73
C SER A 433 2.18 -4.38 1.88
N ASP A 434 1.59 -4.50 0.69
CA ASP A 434 1.36 -3.36 -0.22
C ASP A 434 -0.02 -2.72 -0.03
N PHE A 435 -0.81 -3.20 0.94
CA PHE A 435 -2.17 -2.73 1.19
C PHE A 435 -2.22 -1.71 2.34
N ILE A 436 -3.27 -0.88 2.34
CA ILE A 436 -3.59 0.04 3.43
C ILE A 436 -3.97 -0.78 4.68
N CYS A 437 -3.06 -0.91 5.62
CA CYS A 437 -3.23 -1.67 6.86
C CYS A 437 -2.05 -1.44 7.81
N ASP A 438 -2.26 -1.65 9.10
CA ASP A 438 -1.14 -1.78 10.03
C ASP A 438 -0.59 -3.20 9.97
N TYR A 439 0.73 -3.34 9.95
CA TYR A 439 1.35 -4.66 9.80
C TYR A 439 1.10 -5.53 11.03
N ILE A 440 1.19 -4.93 12.21
CA ILE A 440 0.77 -5.53 13.47
C ILE A 440 -0.16 -4.55 14.16
N ASN A 441 -1.44 -4.91 14.30
CA ASN A 441 -2.39 -4.16 15.11
C ASN A 441 -2.80 -4.98 16.33
N VAL A 442 -2.55 -4.46 17.53
CA VAL A 442 -2.88 -5.15 18.79
C VAL A 442 -3.79 -4.27 19.65
N LYS A 443 -4.96 -4.81 19.99
CA LYS A 443 -5.97 -4.16 20.82
C LYS A 443 -6.06 -4.85 22.19
N GLY A 444 -5.36 -4.29 23.16
CA GLY A 444 -5.31 -4.76 24.53
C GLY A 444 -4.40 -5.97 24.77
N GLY A 445 -4.25 -6.33 26.05
CA GLY A 445 -3.46 -7.48 26.47
C GLY A 445 -1.96 -7.19 26.65
N ASN A 446 -1.11 -8.19 26.39
CA ASN A 446 0.35 -8.09 26.50
C ASN A 446 1.03 -8.40 25.17
N VAL A 447 2.08 -7.66 24.83
CA VAL A 447 2.80 -7.79 23.56
C VAL A 447 4.32 -7.86 23.75
N LEU A 448 4.97 -8.73 22.98
CA LEU A 448 6.41 -8.72 22.76
C LEU A 448 6.68 -8.81 21.26
N ILE A 449 7.34 -7.79 20.69
CA ILE A 449 7.79 -7.77 19.30
C ILE A 449 9.31 -7.61 19.32
N ASP A 450 10.03 -8.69 19.03
CA ASP A 450 11.48 -8.80 19.20
C ASP A 450 12.17 -9.20 17.89
N ASN A 451 13.24 -8.52 17.51
CA ASN A 451 14.10 -8.91 16.40
C ASN A 451 13.37 -9.08 15.05
N CYS A 452 12.27 -8.36 14.82
CA CYS A 452 11.48 -8.45 13.59
C CYS A 452 11.94 -7.43 12.55
N THR A 453 11.69 -7.72 11.28
CA THR A 453 11.96 -6.82 10.14
C THR A 453 10.67 -6.47 9.42
N PHE A 454 10.45 -5.18 9.18
CA PHE A 454 9.25 -4.64 8.53
C PHE A 454 9.66 -3.90 7.26
N TYR A 455 9.13 -4.37 6.14
CA TYR A 455 9.35 -3.77 4.82
C TYR A 455 8.11 -2.97 4.43
N GLY A 456 8.13 -1.67 4.71
CA GLY A 456 7.05 -0.74 4.40
C GLY A 456 6.87 -0.51 2.90
N SER A 457 5.75 0.09 2.56
CA SER A 457 5.34 0.42 1.19
C SER A 457 4.94 1.90 1.06
N GLY A 458 4.37 2.27 -0.09
CA GLY A 458 3.75 3.59 -0.31
C GLY A 458 2.28 3.67 0.13
N ALA A 459 1.74 2.62 0.76
CA ALA A 459 0.36 2.59 1.24
C ALA A 459 0.15 3.63 2.34
N GLN A 460 -0.92 4.43 2.21
CA GLN A 460 -1.30 5.47 3.17
C GLN A 460 -1.91 4.84 4.42
N ASP A 461 -1.97 5.59 5.53
CA ASP A 461 -2.63 5.17 6.78
C ASP A 461 -2.19 3.75 7.19
N THR A 462 -0.87 3.55 7.28
CA THR A 462 -0.25 2.23 7.43
C THR A 462 0.92 2.33 8.38
N ASP A 463 0.80 1.70 9.55
CA ASP A 463 1.86 1.67 10.55
C ASP A 463 2.54 0.30 10.59
N ALA A 464 3.84 0.26 10.90
CA ALA A 464 4.51 -1.04 11.05
C ALA A 464 4.00 -1.79 12.29
N ILE A 465 3.74 -1.04 13.38
CA ILE A 465 3.22 -1.55 14.63
C ILE A 465 2.24 -0.51 15.19
N ASP A 466 1.00 -0.91 15.42
CA ASP A 466 -0.04 -0.14 16.10
C ASP A 466 -0.52 -0.88 17.35
N LEU A 467 -0.42 -0.22 18.52
CA LEU A 467 -0.84 -0.76 19.82
C LEU A 467 -1.89 0.13 20.47
N ASP A 468 -3.11 -0.41 20.62
CA ASP A 468 -4.25 0.25 21.28
C ASP A 468 -4.59 -0.44 22.61
N GLY A 469 -4.63 0.32 23.72
CA GLY A 469 -5.09 -0.20 25.02
C GLY A 469 -4.26 -1.34 25.61
N VAL A 470 -3.02 -1.50 25.16
CA VAL A 470 -2.09 -2.55 25.63
C VAL A 470 -1.63 -2.25 27.05
N THR A 471 -1.65 -3.26 27.92
CA THR A 471 -1.37 -3.09 29.36
C THR A 471 0.10 -3.26 29.73
N SER A 472 0.86 -3.96 28.89
CA SER A 472 2.31 -4.08 28.97
C SER A 472 2.87 -4.54 27.62
N GLY A 473 3.91 -3.86 27.14
CA GLY A 473 4.46 -4.11 25.82
C GLY A 473 5.97 -3.92 25.77
N ILE A 474 6.65 -4.77 25.00
CA ILE A 474 8.07 -4.58 24.67
C ILE A 474 8.24 -4.68 23.15
N ILE A 475 8.75 -3.61 22.54
CA ILE A 475 9.12 -3.55 21.13
C ILE A 475 10.63 -3.36 21.08
N ARG A 476 11.39 -4.38 20.67
CA ARG A 476 12.86 -4.29 20.69
C ARG A 476 13.60 -4.98 19.56
N ASN A 477 14.80 -4.50 19.28
CA ASN A 477 15.71 -5.06 18.27
C ASN A 477 15.11 -5.13 16.85
N ASN A 478 14.05 -4.36 16.57
CA ASN A 478 13.36 -4.43 15.28
C ASN A 478 14.02 -3.51 14.24
N ARG A 479 13.83 -3.86 12.97
CA ARG A 479 14.23 -3.07 11.80
C ARG A 479 12.97 -2.66 11.04
N ILE A 480 12.71 -1.36 10.93
CA ILE A 480 11.51 -0.81 10.29
C ILE A 480 11.94 0.09 9.15
N TYR A 481 11.48 -0.22 7.94
CA TYR A 481 11.96 0.43 6.72
C TYR A 481 10.83 1.04 5.89
N ASN A 482 11.02 2.28 5.46
CA ASN A 482 10.35 2.87 4.29
C ASN A 482 8.81 2.79 4.32
N PHE A 483 8.20 3.12 5.45
CA PHE A 483 6.75 3.36 5.54
C PHE A 483 6.45 4.74 4.96
N THR A 484 6.44 4.83 3.63
CA THR A 484 6.51 6.10 2.88
C THR A 484 5.15 6.71 2.52
N GLY A 485 4.04 5.99 2.78
CA GLY A 485 2.70 6.49 2.56
C GLY A 485 2.31 7.63 3.51
N PHE A 486 1.32 8.42 3.12
CA PHE A 486 0.84 9.51 3.97
C PHE A 486 0.22 8.97 5.26
N ASN A 487 0.49 9.63 6.40
CA ASN A 487 0.01 9.22 7.73
C ASN A 487 0.42 7.77 8.07
N SER A 488 1.67 7.45 7.77
CA SER A 488 2.30 6.16 8.08
C SER A 488 3.43 6.36 9.09
N ASP A 489 3.30 5.68 10.21
CA ASP A 489 4.22 5.73 11.34
C ASP A 489 5.07 4.44 11.40
N GLY A 490 6.27 4.54 11.97
CA GLY A 490 7.07 3.36 12.27
C GLY A 490 6.42 2.54 13.39
N ILE A 491 6.08 3.21 14.49
CA ILE A 491 5.38 2.63 15.64
C ILE A 491 4.34 3.64 16.13
N ASP A 492 3.05 3.30 16.13
CA ASP A 492 1.98 4.06 16.81
C ASP A 492 1.56 3.38 18.11
N ILE A 493 1.46 4.17 19.17
CA ILE A 493 1.02 3.77 20.49
C ILE A 493 -0.20 4.62 20.86
N GLY A 494 -1.37 3.99 20.79
CA GLY A 494 -2.67 4.61 20.98
C GLY A 494 -3.46 4.11 22.20
N GLU A 495 -4.62 4.75 22.38
CA GLU A 495 -5.72 4.38 23.27
C GLU A 495 -5.34 3.93 24.71
N ASN A 496 -4.68 4.78 25.50
CA ASN A 496 -4.29 4.49 26.89
C ASN A 496 -3.43 3.22 27.05
N SER A 497 -2.49 3.01 26.12
CA SER A 497 -1.48 1.96 26.27
C SER A 497 -0.49 2.31 27.38
N GLU A 498 -0.22 1.36 28.27
CA GLU A 498 0.61 1.56 29.47
C GLU A 498 1.77 0.57 29.54
N ASN A 499 2.86 0.98 30.21
CA ASN A 499 4.05 0.14 30.43
C ASN A 499 4.66 -0.40 29.12
N ILE A 500 4.75 0.46 28.11
CA ILE A 500 5.36 0.14 26.82
C ILE A 500 6.84 0.52 26.83
N ILE A 501 7.70 -0.44 26.51
CA ILE A 501 9.15 -0.24 26.36
C ILE A 501 9.51 -0.39 24.89
N ILE A 502 10.10 0.63 24.30
CA ILE A 502 10.58 0.64 22.91
C ILE A 502 12.10 0.76 22.96
N THR A 503 12.84 -0.30 22.65
CA THR A 503 14.31 -0.29 22.84
C THR A 503 15.12 -0.97 21.74
N ARG A 504 16.25 -0.39 21.36
CA ARG A 504 17.18 -0.97 20.37
C ARG A 504 16.55 -1.21 19.00
N ASN A 505 15.55 -0.42 18.61
CA ASN A 505 14.97 -0.50 17.27
C ASN A 505 15.72 0.43 16.31
N LEU A 506 15.79 0.03 15.04
CA LEU A 506 16.26 0.85 13.93
C LEU A 506 15.06 1.20 13.05
N ILE A 507 14.72 2.48 12.95
CA ILE A 507 13.55 2.98 12.23
C ILE A 507 14.02 3.95 11.16
N TYR A 508 13.75 3.64 9.90
CA TYR A 508 14.18 4.43 8.75
C TYR A 508 13.00 4.84 7.89
N HIS A 509 12.90 6.14 7.61
CA HIS A 509 12.03 6.69 6.58
C HIS A 509 10.54 6.36 6.75
N ALA A 510 10.02 6.51 7.98
CA ALA A 510 8.57 6.65 8.18
C ALA A 510 8.13 8.04 7.72
N LYS A 511 7.13 8.12 6.85
CA LYS A 511 6.72 9.37 6.21
C LYS A 511 6.22 10.40 7.21
N ASP A 512 5.52 9.94 8.24
CA ASP A 512 4.91 10.81 9.23
C ASP A 512 5.71 10.76 10.54
N LYS A 513 5.55 9.76 11.41
CA LYS A 513 6.33 9.68 12.66
C LYS A 513 7.14 8.39 12.75
N GLY A 514 8.40 8.50 13.16
CA GLY A 514 9.18 7.31 13.53
C GLY A 514 8.51 6.56 14.67
N ILE A 515 8.15 7.29 15.72
CA ILE A 515 7.33 6.81 16.84
C ILE A 515 6.25 7.85 17.18
N SER A 516 5.03 7.39 17.34
CA SER A 516 3.82 8.15 17.66
C SER A 516 3.31 7.66 19.02
N VAL A 517 3.00 8.57 19.93
CA VAL A 517 2.45 8.24 21.26
C VAL A 517 1.29 9.17 21.51
N GLY A 518 0.10 8.62 21.73
CA GLY A 518 -1.09 9.43 21.87
C GLY A 518 -2.17 8.86 22.79
N GLN A 519 -3.20 9.67 22.98
CA GLN A 519 -4.43 9.31 23.67
C GLN A 519 -4.21 8.75 25.09
N GLY A 520 -3.41 9.45 25.90
CA GLY A 520 -3.14 9.10 27.30
C GLY A 520 -2.19 7.93 27.50
N SER A 521 -1.35 7.62 26.51
CA SER A 521 -0.43 6.48 26.57
C SER A 521 0.90 6.82 27.25
N THR A 522 1.60 5.80 27.76
CA THR A 522 2.90 5.97 28.43
C THR A 522 3.96 5.04 27.84
N VAL A 523 5.11 5.62 27.45
CA VAL A 523 6.21 4.88 26.83
C VAL A 523 7.56 5.20 27.48
N ALA A 524 8.46 4.22 27.47
CA ALA A 524 9.89 4.40 27.75
C ALA A 524 10.70 3.99 26.51
N LEU A 525 11.46 4.92 25.96
CA LEU A 525 12.33 4.73 24.81
C LEU A 525 13.79 4.61 25.28
N ASP A 526 14.47 3.53 24.90
CA ASP A 526 15.90 3.33 25.25
C ASP A 526 16.70 2.80 24.05
N ARG A 527 17.74 3.51 23.60
CA ARG A 527 18.70 2.99 22.59
C ARG A 527 18.13 2.75 21.20
N ASN A 528 17.15 3.55 20.77
CA ASN A 528 16.64 3.48 19.40
C ASN A 528 17.42 4.43 18.47
N LEU A 529 17.57 4.01 17.21
CA LEU A 529 18.07 4.83 16.11
C LEU A 529 16.91 5.15 15.15
N ILE A 530 16.59 6.43 14.98
CA ILE A 530 15.43 6.88 14.19
C ILE A 530 15.89 7.89 13.15
N VAL A 531 15.75 7.53 11.87
CA VAL A 531 16.39 8.21 10.75
C VAL A 531 15.39 8.64 9.69
N GLY A 532 15.42 9.91 9.31
CA GLY A 532 14.76 10.40 8.10
C GLY A 532 13.23 10.38 8.12
N CYS A 533 12.61 10.58 9.30
CA CYS A 533 11.15 10.69 9.46
C CYS A 533 10.71 12.16 9.51
N ASN A 534 9.44 12.48 9.26
CA ASN A 534 8.97 13.86 9.44
C ASN A 534 9.04 14.25 10.94
N MET A 535 8.41 13.48 11.82
CA MET A 535 8.70 13.56 13.25
C MET A 535 9.49 12.33 13.71
N GLY A 536 10.60 12.51 14.43
CA GLY A 536 11.29 11.37 15.03
C GLY A 536 10.42 10.69 16.09
N LEU A 537 9.93 11.49 17.04
CA LEU A 537 8.96 11.11 18.07
C LEU A 537 7.86 12.17 18.19
N ALA A 538 6.60 11.75 18.20
CA ALA A 538 5.46 12.62 18.54
C ALA A 538 4.76 12.13 19.82
N VAL A 539 4.60 13.01 20.81
CA VAL A 539 3.86 12.74 22.05
C VAL A 539 2.64 13.66 22.12
N LYS A 540 1.45 13.08 22.22
CA LYS A 540 0.18 13.79 22.00
C LYS A 540 -0.84 13.53 23.11
N ASP A 541 -1.79 14.43 23.31
CA ASP A 541 -3.07 14.13 23.97
C ASP A 541 -2.95 13.50 25.38
N ASN A 542 -2.31 14.22 26.32
CA ASN A 542 -1.99 13.77 27.69
C ASN A 542 -1.11 12.51 27.77
N SER A 543 -0.35 12.20 26.73
CA SER A 543 0.61 11.08 26.75
C SER A 543 1.96 11.50 27.32
N GLU A 544 2.71 10.52 27.82
CA GLU A 544 4.02 10.73 28.43
C GLU A 544 5.08 9.81 27.82
N ALA A 545 6.26 10.37 27.55
CA ALA A 545 7.42 9.62 27.08
C ALA A 545 8.66 9.91 27.94
N ILE A 546 9.33 8.84 28.37
CA ILE A 546 10.69 8.92 28.92
C ILE A 546 11.64 8.48 27.81
N VAL A 547 12.54 9.37 27.37
CA VAL A 547 13.41 9.20 26.21
C VAL A 547 14.87 9.16 26.68
N LEU A 548 15.44 7.96 26.76
CA LEU A 548 16.79 7.73 27.29
C LEU A 548 17.70 7.19 26.20
N ASN A 549 18.92 7.72 26.08
CA ASN A 549 19.95 7.08 25.25
C ASN A 549 19.49 6.85 23.80
N ASN A 550 18.80 7.77 23.13
CA ASN A 550 18.35 7.55 21.74
C ASN A 550 19.19 8.39 20.77
N THR A 551 19.19 8.01 19.49
CA THR A 551 19.83 8.79 18.42
C THR A 551 18.81 9.04 17.32
N PHE A 552 18.56 10.30 17.03
CA PHE A 552 17.69 10.77 15.96
C PHE A 552 18.53 11.50 14.92
N VAL A 553 18.39 11.14 13.64
CA VAL A 553 19.16 11.76 12.55
C VAL A 553 18.28 12.07 11.35
N TYR A 554 18.46 13.23 10.72
CA TYR A 554 17.73 13.62 9.50
C TYR A 554 16.20 13.68 9.62
N ASN A 555 15.66 13.78 10.84
CA ASN A 555 14.23 13.97 11.01
C ASN A 555 13.85 15.44 10.78
N ASP A 556 12.66 15.76 10.28
CA ASP A 556 12.28 17.16 10.08
C ASP A 556 12.18 17.89 11.43
N THR A 557 11.28 17.40 12.30
CA THR A 557 11.28 17.71 13.73
C THR A 557 11.68 16.48 14.53
N THR A 558 12.66 16.58 15.42
CA THR A 558 13.15 15.39 16.12
C THR A 558 12.17 14.89 17.18
N ILE A 559 11.77 15.74 18.14
CA ILE A 559 10.76 15.39 19.16
C ILE A 559 9.69 16.47 19.19
N SER A 560 8.41 16.07 19.06
CA SER A 560 7.25 16.96 19.07
C SER A 560 6.28 16.59 20.18
N CYS A 561 5.92 17.55 21.04
CA CYS A 561 4.87 17.40 22.05
C CYS A 561 3.72 18.39 21.77
N TYR A 562 2.50 17.90 21.56
CA TYR A 562 1.38 18.79 21.19
C TYR A 562 0.00 18.20 21.51
N GLU A 563 -1.02 19.05 21.60
CA GLU A 563 -2.41 18.65 21.60
C GLU A 563 -2.87 18.39 20.15
N LYS A 564 -3.15 17.13 19.80
CA LYS A 564 -3.69 16.76 18.47
C LYS A 564 -5.21 16.87 18.48
N ASN A 565 -5.84 16.40 19.55
CA ASN A 565 -7.28 16.37 19.74
C ASN A 565 -7.70 17.50 20.69
N GLU A 566 -8.49 18.46 20.21
CA GLU A 566 -8.90 19.64 20.99
C GLU A 566 -9.50 19.25 22.36
N GLY A 567 -8.89 19.75 23.44
CA GLY A 567 -9.31 19.49 24.81
C GLY A 567 -8.80 18.17 25.41
N ALA A 568 -7.96 17.42 24.67
CA ALA A 568 -7.32 16.21 25.16
C ALA A 568 -6.01 16.48 25.91
N GLY A 569 -5.53 17.74 25.98
CA GLY A 569 -4.25 18.12 26.61
C GLY A 569 -3.04 17.87 25.71
N GLY A 570 -1.89 18.44 26.08
CA GLY A 570 -0.63 18.26 25.35
C GLY A 570 0.12 16.99 25.72
N GLY A 571 1.22 16.71 25.02
CA GLY A 571 2.15 15.62 25.36
C GLY A 571 3.25 16.07 26.33
N SER A 572 3.88 15.11 27.00
CA SER A 572 5.03 15.35 27.87
C SER A 572 6.22 14.44 27.53
N ALA A 573 7.42 15.00 27.37
CA ALA A 573 8.66 14.25 27.16
C ALA A 573 9.78 14.64 28.14
N GLU A 574 10.40 13.63 28.76
CA GLU A 574 11.66 13.77 29.51
C GLU A 574 12.80 13.13 28.70
N ILE A 575 13.77 13.94 28.28
CA ILE A 575 14.81 13.57 27.32
C ILE A 575 16.17 13.60 28.02
N VAL A 576 16.86 12.46 28.03
CA VAL A 576 18.16 12.28 28.69
C VAL A 576 19.10 11.49 27.79
N ASN A 577 20.39 11.85 27.77
CA ASN A 577 21.44 11.14 27.02
C ASN A 577 21.09 10.93 25.54
N THR A 578 20.38 11.85 24.90
CA THR A 578 19.85 11.65 23.54
C THR A 578 20.57 12.54 22.54
N ILE A 579 20.85 12.02 21.34
CA ILE A 579 21.40 12.78 20.22
C ILE A 579 20.26 13.18 19.27
N LEU A 580 20.15 14.47 18.98
CA LEU A 580 19.23 15.07 18.02
C LEU A 580 20.08 15.75 16.93
N SER A 581 20.30 15.09 15.80
CA SER A 581 21.28 15.53 14.81
C SER A 581 20.70 15.73 13.42
N ASN A 582 21.19 16.75 12.70
CA ASN A 582 20.82 17.08 11.33
C ASN A 582 19.30 17.19 11.11
N ASN A 583 18.57 17.74 12.08
CA ASN A 583 17.14 17.97 11.88
C ASN A 583 16.88 19.07 10.85
N LEU A 584 15.81 18.96 10.06
CA LEU A 584 15.52 19.92 8.98
C LEU A 584 14.82 21.19 9.48
N SER A 585 14.10 21.10 10.60
CA SER A 585 13.34 22.21 11.18
C SER A 585 13.69 22.44 12.65
N LEU A 586 13.33 21.52 13.55
CA LEU A 586 13.48 21.71 15.01
C LEU A 586 14.04 20.46 15.71
N SER A 587 14.86 20.64 16.76
CA SER A 587 15.21 19.51 17.62
C SER A 587 14.04 19.17 18.56
N ILE A 588 13.47 20.17 19.23
CA ILE A 588 12.32 19.95 20.13
C ILE A 588 11.21 20.98 19.86
N TYR A 589 10.00 20.49 19.64
CA TYR A 589 8.78 21.29 19.57
C TYR A 589 7.85 20.97 20.74
N ALA A 590 7.33 21.99 21.40
CA ALA A 590 6.25 21.86 22.39
C ALA A 590 5.25 23.01 22.24
N ASP A 591 3.96 22.70 22.14
CA ASP A 591 2.89 23.72 22.13
C ASP A 591 2.58 24.27 23.55
N GLU A 592 1.59 25.16 23.66
CA GLU A 592 1.25 25.80 24.93
C GLU A 592 0.61 24.87 25.98
N PHE A 593 0.21 23.67 25.58
CA PHE A 593 -0.39 22.64 26.44
C PHE A 593 0.59 21.52 26.80
N SER A 594 1.78 21.54 26.21
CA SER A 594 2.75 20.45 26.25
C SER A 594 3.99 20.81 27.03
N MET A 595 4.76 19.78 27.38
CA MET A 595 6.03 19.93 28.10
C MET A 595 7.11 19.07 27.47
N ALA A 596 8.28 19.64 27.29
CA ALA A 596 9.48 18.87 26.95
C ALA A 596 10.63 19.38 27.82
N SER A 597 11.40 18.46 28.38
CA SER A 597 12.62 18.77 29.15
C SER A 597 13.77 17.92 28.64
N SER A 598 14.96 18.51 28.57
CA SER A 598 16.17 17.86 28.08
C SER A 598 17.30 18.02 29.09
N SER A 599 18.07 16.97 29.31
CA SER A 599 19.33 17.04 30.07
C SER A 599 20.34 16.06 29.50
N TYR A 600 21.64 16.37 29.65
CA TYR A 600 22.76 15.55 29.17
C TYR A 600 22.57 15.05 27.74
N SER A 601 21.97 15.87 26.88
CA SER A 601 21.62 15.52 25.50
C SER A 601 22.34 16.44 24.52
N LEU A 602 22.54 15.99 23.29
CA LEU A 602 23.19 16.78 22.25
C LEU A 602 22.17 17.19 21.19
N SER A 603 22.24 18.47 20.78
CA SER A 603 21.73 18.94 19.50
C SER A 603 22.86 19.61 18.70
N ASP A 604 22.89 19.43 17.39
CA ASP A 604 23.82 20.13 16.50
C ASP A 604 23.18 21.35 15.81
N SER A 605 21.88 21.57 16.01
CA SER A 605 21.11 22.63 15.33
C SER A 605 20.69 23.76 16.29
N GLU A 606 20.48 23.47 17.57
CA GLU A 606 20.08 24.46 18.56
C GLU A 606 20.56 24.14 19.98
N LEU A 607 20.74 25.17 20.82
CA LEU A 607 21.09 24.95 22.23
C LEU A 607 19.85 24.55 23.03
N LEU A 608 19.81 23.32 23.52
CA LEU A 608 18.74 22.83 24.38
C LEU A 608 18.88 23.32 25.82
N GLU A 609 17.82 23.89 26.39
CA GLU A 609 17.80 24.25 27.81
C GLU A 609 17.86 23.01 28.71
N GLY A 610 18.67 23.05 29.76
CA GLY A 610 18.81 21.96 30.73
C GLY A 610 20.26 21.75 31.18
N GLU A 611 20.42 20.90 32.20
CA GLU A 611 21.75 20.54 32.70
C GLU A 611 22.46 19.60 31.73
N GLY A 612 23.76 19.81 31.50
CA GLY A 612 24.60 18.88 30.74
C GLY A 612 24.37 18.84 29.23
N ASN A 613 23.40 19.58 28.67
CA ASN A 613 23.16 19.58 27.23
C ASN A 613 24.34 20.18 26.44
N LEU A 614 24.61 19.63 25.26
CA LEU A 614 25.68 20.03 24.35
C LEU A 614 25.09 20.63 23.06
N LEU A 615 25.69 21.73 22.58
CA LEU A 615 25.48 22.26 21.23
C LEU A 615 26.76 22.08 20.42
N THR A 616 26.87 20.97 19.71
CA THR A 616 28.06 20.61 18.92
C THR A 616 27.76 19.47 17.95
N ASP A 617 28.69 19.17 17.05
CA ASP A 617 28.59 18.02 16.13
C ASP A 617 28.80 16.71 16.92
N PRO A 618 27.90 15.71 16.82
CA PRO A 618 28.10 14.41 17.46
C PRO A 618 29.31 13.64 16.93
N LEU A 619 29.86 13.99 15.77
CA LEU A 619 30.98 13.33 15.10
C LEU A 619 30.69 11.83 14.83
N PHE A 620 29.74 11.57 13.94
CA PHE A 620 29.50 10.21 13.43
C PHE A 620 30.62 9.74 12.47
N VAL A 621 30.87 8.43 12.41
CA VAL A 621 31.95 7.82 11.61
C VAL A 621 31.77 8.08 10.10
N ASP A 622 30.61 7.79 9.52
CA ASP A 622 30.32 8.07 8.10
C ASP A 622 28.81 8.13 7.83
N GLN A 623 28.28 9.34 7.89
CA GLN A 623 26.85 9.58 7.71
C GLN A 623 26.36 9.29 6.28
N SER A 624 27.24 9.31 5.28
CA SER A 624 26.88 9.11 3.86
C SER A 624 26.40 7.69 3.55
N ILE A 625 26.75 6.75 4.43
CA ILE A 625 26.34 5.34 4.36
C ILE A 625 25.45 4.94 5.55
N TYR A 626 24.90 5.93 6.27
CA TYR A 626 24.17 5.75 7.53
C TYR A 626 24.98 5.02 8.62
N ASN A 627 26.31 5.19 8.64
CA ASN A 627 27.11 4.82 9.79
C ASN A 627 27.06 5.95 10.83
N PHE A 628 26.13 5.81 11.77
CA PHE A 628 25.93 6.71 12.92
C PHE A 628 26.62 6.23 14.20
N GLU A 629 27.64 5.35 14.09
CA GLU A 629 28.53 5.09 15.21
C GLU A 629 29.27 6.38 15.58
N LEU A 630 29.52 6.59 16.87
CA LEU A 630 30.31 7.73 17.34
C LEU A 630 31.79 7.52 16.98
N ASP A 631 32.42 8.54 16.39
CA ASP A 631 33.87 8.57 16.26
C ASP A 631 34.52 8.58 17.65
N SER A 632 35.72 7.99 17.75
CA SER A 632 36.49 7.95 18.99
C SER A 632 36.80 9.32 19.63
N ASN A 633 36.65 10.42 18.89
CA ASN A 633 36.81 11.79 19.38
C ASN A 633 35.48 12.52 19.59
N SER A 634 34.36 11.81 19.51
CA SER A 634 33.02 12.38 19.70
C SER A 634 32.90 13.05 21.08
N PRO A 635 32.29 14.25 21.15
CA PRO A 635 32.00 14.89 22.42
C PRO A 635 30.89 14.19 23.22
N CYS A 636 30.19 13.22 22.62
CA CYS A 636 29.17 12.42 23.29
C CYS A 636 29.76 11.31 24.15
N ILE A 637 31.04 10.95 23.97
CA ILE A 637 31.68 9.86 24.72
C ILE A 637 31.92 10.29 26.18
N ASP A 638 31.53 9.44 27.13
CA ASP A 638 31.62 9.64 28.58
C ASP A 638 30.95 10.94 29.08
N ALA A 639 30.00 11.50 28.32
CA ALA A 639 29.43 12.84 28.53
C ALA A 639 27.96 12.84 29.00
N GLY A 640 27.33 11.68 29.10
CA GLY A 640 25.97 11.49 29.58
C GLY A 640 25.80 11.76 31.08
N ASP A 641 24.56 11.64 31.53
CA ASP A 641 24.14 11.87 32.90
C ASP A 641 24.97 11.04 33.89
N PRO A 642 25.71 11.68 34.83
CA PRO A 642 26.50 10.98 35.85
C PRO A 642 25.70 10.06 36.77
N GLU A 643 24.38 10.26 36.88
CA GLU A 643 23.49 9.40 37.67
C GLU A 643 22.96 8.21 36.85
N SER A 644 23.17 8.19 35.52
CA SER A 644 22.94 7.01 34.70
C SER A 644 23.92 5.88 35.04
N GLY A 645 23.51 4.64 34.77
CA GLY A 645 24.40 3.49 34.90
C GLY A 645 25.59 3.61 33.94
N PRO A 646 26.77 3.06 34.29
CA PRO A 646 27.92 3.08 33.39
C PRO A 646 27.66 2.25 32.12
N ASP A 647 28.45 2.52 31.09
CA ASP A 647 28.40 1.79 29.83
C ASP A 647 28.87 0.35 29.97
N GLU A 648 28.68 -0.46 28.92
CA GLU A 648 29.01 -1.88 28.96
C GLU A 648 30.50 -2.16 29.24
N ASP A 649 31.38 -1.21 28.91
CA ASP A 649 32.81 -1.27 29.20
C ASP A 649 33.19 -0.71 30.59
N GLY A 650 32.21 -0.15 31.31
CA GLY A 650 32.33 0.41 32.65
C GLY A 650 32.74 1.89 32.70
N SER A 651 32.79 2.59 31.56
CA SER A 651 32.99 4.04 31.51
C SER A 651 31.72 4.80 31.95
N PRO A 652 31.81 6.13 32.22
CA PRO A 652 30.63 6.98 32.37
C PRO A 652 29.71 6.86 31.14
N ALA A 653 28.41 7.09 31.32
CA ALA A 653 27.45 6.95 30.22
C ALA A 653 27.78 7.86 29.03
N ASP A 654 27.73 7.33 27.81
CA ASP A 654 27.68 8.13 26.59
C ASP A 654 26.31 8.80 26.37
N ILE A 655 26.28 9.81 25.49
CA ILE A 655 25.05 10.37 24.91
C ILE A 655 24.77 9.62 23.60
N GLY A 656 23.57 9.07 23.42
CA GLY A 656 23.10 8.43 22.18
C GLY A 656 22.70 6.97 22.31
N ALA A 657 22.44 6.32 21.17
CA ALA A 657 21.87 4.97 21.08
C ALA A 657 22.83 3.81 21.34
N TYR A 658 24.14 4.06 21.47
CA TYR A 658 25.16 3.01 21.54
C TYR A 658 25.09 2.07 20.33
N TYR A 659 24.84 2.67 19.18
CA TYR A 659 24.70 1.99 17.90
C TYR A 659 26.05 1.40 17.47
N THR A 660 26.01 0.18 16.92
CA THR A 660 27.14 -0.45 16.22
C THR A 660 26.69 -0.69 14.79
N TYR A 661 27.47 -0.22 13.83
CA TYR A 661 27.09 -0.23 12.42
C TYR A 661 27.21 -1.62 11.81
N ASP A 662 26.14 -2.06 11.15
CA ASP A 662 26.15 -3.16 10.20
C ASP A 662 25.73 -2.63 8.81
N PRO A 663 26.46 -2.94 7.72
CA PRO A 663 26.05 -2.60 6.36
C PRO A 663 24.63 -3.07 5.98
N GLU A 664 24.11 -4.11 6.64
CA GLU A 664 22.76 -4.63 6.42
C GLU A 664 21.68 -3.91 7.26
N ASP A 665 22.04 -2.95 8.10
CA ASP A 665 21.07 -2.21 8.93
C ASP A 665 20.12 -1.36 8.10
N TYR A 666 20.52 -0.93 6.90
CA TYR A 666 19.64 -0.32 5.90
C TYR A 666 20.00 -0.84 4.50
N PRO A 667 19.38 -1.93 4.02
CA PRO A 667 19.79 -2.63 2.79
C PRO A 667 19.31 -1.98 1.48
N PHE A 668 18.96 -0.68 1.51
CA PHE A 668 18.43 0.05 0.35
C PHE A 668 19.38 1.16 -0.10
N GLN A 669 19.11 1.70 -1.30
CA GLN A 669 19.80 2.90 -1.74
C GLN A 669 19.35 4.10 -0.90
N ILE A 670 20.32 4.81 -0.30
CA ILE A 670 20.07 6.03 0.45
C ILE A 670 19.61 7.14 -0.53
N PRO A 671 18.43 7.77 -0.33
CA PRO A 671 17.86 8.73 -1.28
C PRO A 671 18.70 10.00 -1.46
N GLY A 672 19.06 10.36 -2.70
CA GLY A 672 19.83 11.56 -3.06
C GLY A 672 19.03 12.71 -3.72
N TYR A 673 17.70 12.76 -3.58
CA TYR A 673 16.81 13.44 -4.55
C TYR A 673 16.48 14.93 -4.30
N LEU A 674 16.74 15.46 -3.12
CA LEU A 674 16.31 16.81 -2.73
C LEU A 674 17.23 17.92 -3.26
N ILE A 675 18.54 17.65 -3.33
CA ILE A 675 19.57 18.61 -3.78
C ILE A 675 19.42 18.98 -5.27
N GLY A 676 18.90 18.07 -6.11
CA GLY A 676 18.69 18.32 -7.55
C GLY A 676 17.60 19.36 -7.89
N GLN A 677 16.87 19.84 -6.88
CA GLN A 677 15.80 20.82 -7.06
C GLN A 677 16.26 22.27 -6.87
N LEU A 678 17.47 22.53 -6.35
CA LEU A 678 18.01 23.89 -6.20
C LEU A 678 18.06 24.64 -7.53
N ARG A 679 17.82 25.95 -7.48
CA ARG A 679 17.86 26.83 -8.65
C ARG A 679 18.74 28.05 -8.42
N ILE A 680 19.42 28.51 -9.46
CA ILE A 680 20.02 29.85 -9.48
C ILE A 680 18.88 30.84 -9.76
N ASN A 681 18.58 31.71 -8.80
CA ASN A 681 17.41 32.58 -8.85
C ASN A 681 17.74 33.93 -9.49
N GLU A 682 18.75 34.63 -8.95
CA GLU A 682 19.15 35.97 -9.38
C GLU A 682 20.68 36.13 -9.31
N LEU A 683 21.23 37.11 -10.05
CA LEU A 683 22.63 37.51 -9.95
C LEU A 683 22.83 38.97 -10.33
N LEU A 684 23.86 39.61 -9.77
CA LEU A 684 24.29 40.97 -10.10
C LEU A 684 25.82 41.03 -10.15
N ALA A 685 26.36 41.32 -11.33
CA ALA A 685 27.81 41.37 -11.60
C ALA A 685 28.40 42.80 -11.58
N ILE A 686 27.58 43.80 -11.22
CA ILE A 686 28.03 45.17 -10.93
C ILE A 686 27.13 45.75 -9.83
N ASN A 687 27.50 45.53 -8.57
CA ASN A 687 26.81 46.06 -7.41
C ASN A 687 27.57 47.26 -6.83
N ASN A 688 26.93 48.41 -6.65
CA ASN A 688 27.53 49.61 -6.09
C ASN A 688 26.69 50.21 -4.95
N THR A 689 25.40 49.89 -4.87
CA THR A 689 24.50 50.60 -3.94
C THR A 689 23.42 49.74 -3.27
N ILE A 690 23.01 48.60 -3.83
CA ILE A 690 21.81 47.89 -3.39
C ILE A 690 22.11 46.92 -2.25
N ASN A 691 22.94 45.91 -2.47
CA ASN A 691 23.19 44.85 -1.48
C ASN A 691 24.60 44.99 -0.91
N MET A 692 24.71 45.10 0.40
CA MET A 692 25.99 45.32 1.06
C MET A 692 26.34 44.09 1.89
N ASP A 693 27.56 43.61 1.79
CA ASP A 693 28.05 42.45 2.53
C ASP A 693 28.40 42.78 4.00
N GLU A 694 28.85 41.78 4.72
CA GLU A 694 29.29 41.88 6.11
C GLU A 694 30.54 42.77 6.31
N ALA A 695 31.36 42.95 5.28
CA ALA A 695 32.53 43.83 5.28
C ALA A 695 32.14 45.30 5.00
N ASN A 696 30.87 45.57 4.68
CA ASN A 696 30.32 46.83 4.20
C ASN A 696 30.79 47.19 2.77
N GLU A 697 31.05 46.18 1.96
CA GLU A 697 31.40 46.28 0.55
C GLU A 697 30.17 45.94 -0.32
N PHE A 698 30.18 46.42 -1.56
CA PHE A 698 29.11 46.16 -2.52
C PHE A 698 29.70 45.25 -3.60
N ASP A 699 29.81 43.97 -3.29
CA ASP A 699 30.38 42.99 -4.21
C ASP A 699 29.34 42.32 -5.09
N ASP A 700 29.82 41.70 -6.17
CA ASP A 700 28.98 40.93 -7.08
C ASP A 700 28.40 39.75 -6.32
N TRP A 701 27.20 39.28 -6.68
CA TRP A 701 26.55 38.20 -5.96
C TRP A 701 25.64 37.34 -6.83
N VAL A 702 25.36 36.13 -6.33
CA VAL A 702 24.35 35.21 -6.84
C VAL A 702 23.41 34.79 -5.71
N GLU A 703 22.12 34.62 -6.04
CA GLU A 703 21.10 34.07 -5.14
C GLU A 703 20.71 32.65 -5.56
N LEU A 704 20.66 31.74 -4.60
CA LEU A 704 20.10 30.40 -4.77
C LEU A 704 18.70 30.31 -4.16
N TYR A 705 17.81 29.54 -4.80
CA TYR A 705 16.45 29.28 -4.36
C TYR A 705 16.21 27.78 -4.16
N ASN A 706 15.55 27.44 -3.06
CA ASN A 706 15.05 26.10 -2.78
C ASN A 706 13.54 26.02 -3.07
N PRO A 707 13.10 25.43 -4.20
CA PRO A 707 11.68 25.29 -4.53
C PRO A 707 11.00 24.09 -3.85
N SER A 708 11.75 23.26 -3.12
CA SER A 708 11.20 22.07 -2.47
C SER A 708 10.45 22.44 -1.18
N ASP A 709 9.70 21.48 -0.66
CA ASP A 709 8.96 21.57 0.59
C ASP A 709 9.81 21.18 1.82
N GLN A 710 11.13 21.01 1.66
CA GLN A 710 12.08 20.62 2.70
C GLN A 710 13.32 21.53 2.67
N ALA A 711 14.00 21.74 3.80
CA ALA A 711 15.23 22.53 3.84
C ALA A 711 16.39 21.78 3.15
N LEU A 712 17.25 22.49 2.41
CA LEU A 712 18.36 21.90 1.65
C LEU A 712 19.70 22.39 2.16
N ASN A 713 20.54 21.46 2.61
CA ASN A 713 21.93 21.73 2.95
C ASN A 713 22.77 21.80 1.67
N LEU A 714 23.57 22.86 1.54
CA LEU A 714 24.40 23.12 0.36
C LEU A 714 25.82 22.60 0.50
N SER A 715 26.18 22.05 1.66
CA SER A 715 27.54 21.60 1.94
C SER A 715 28.03 20.61 0.90
N GLY A 716 29.27 20.81 0.47
CA GLY A 716 29.92 19.96 -0.52
C GLY A 716 29.57 20.28 -1.97
N LEU A 717 28.50 21.05 -2.25
CA LEU A 717 28.17 21.52 -3.60
C LEU A 717 29.20 22.52 -4.12
N TYR A 718 29.21 22.77 -5.42
CA TYR A 718 30.15 23.69 -6.07
C TYR A 718 29.47 24.80 -6.88
N LEU A 719 30.05 25.99 -6.88
CA LEU A 719 29.79 27.05 -7.86
C LEU A 719 31.02 27.29 -8.73
N SER A 720 30.79 27.61 -10.00
CA SER A 720 31.86 27.91 -10.95
C SER A 720 31.39 28.86 -12.06
N ASP A 721 32.28 29.74 -12.51
CA ASP A 721 32.13 30.57 -13.72
C ASP A 721 32.91 30.00 -14.93
N ASP A 722 33.53 28.82 -14.77
CA ASP A 722 34.34 28.14 -15.78
C ASP A 722 33.78 26.74 -16.09
N LEU A 723 33.12 26.60 -17.24
CA LEU A 723 32.54 25.33 -17.68
C LEU A 723 33.58 24.22 -17.94
N GLU A 724 34.88 24.55 -18.01
CA GLU A 724 35.96 23.55 -18.07
C GLU A 724 36.40 23.07 -16.67
N ASN A 725 35.92 23.69 -15.59
CA ASN A 725 36.24 23.37 -14.19
C ASN A 725 35.03 23.52 -13.23
N LEU A 726 34.15 22.53 -13.21
CA LEU A 726 32.88 22.57 -12.43
C LEU A 726 33.04 22.60 -10.90
N THR A 727 34.25 22.40 -10.36
CA THR A 727 34.54 22.32 -8.91
C THR A 727 35.36 23.51 -8.42
N GLN A 728 35.20 24.68 -9.04
CA GLN A 728 36.04 25.85 -8.82
C GLN A 728 35.96 26.39 -7.39
N TRP A 729 34.74 26.56 -6.85
CA TRP A 729 34.50 26.96 -5.47
C TRP A 729 33.51 26.01 -4.82
N GLN A 730 33.76 25.59 -3.58
CA GLN A 730 32.94 24.63 -2.85
C GLN A 730 32.27 25.31 -1.66
N PHE A 731 31.01 24.95 -1.39
CA PHE A 731 30.37 25.24 -0.11
C PHE A 731 31.01 24.36 0.98
N THR A 732 32.08 24.86 1.60
CA THR A 732 32.83 24.12 2.63
C THR A 732 32.21 24.19 4.01
N ASP A 733 31.27 25.11 4.22
CA ASP A 733 30.59 25.29 5.50
C ASP A 733 29.35 24.39 5.55
N THR A 734 29.36 23.48 6.53
CA THR A 734 28.34 22.45 6.71
C THR A 734 27.04 22.99 7.27
N ALA A 735 27.02 24.24 7.76
CA ALA A 735 25.85 24.89 8.34
C ALA A 735 25.02 25.69 7.32
N ILE A 736 25.43 25.74 6.05
CA ILE A 736 24.71 26.50 5.02
C ILE A 736 23.48 25.71 4.54
N VAL A 737 22.31 26.15 4.97
CA VAL A 737 21.01 25.56 4.61
C VAL A 737 20.09 26.63 4.01
N ILE A 738 19.35 26.26 2.96
CA ILE A 738 18.23 27.04 2.45
C ILE A 738 16.92 26.38 2.88
N SER A 739 16.12 27.05 3.71
CA SER A 739 14.80 26.55 4.12
C SER A 739 13.87 26.27 2.92
N ALA A 740 12.82 25.47 3.12
CA ALA A 740 11.79 25.23 2.11
C ALA A 740 11.22 26.56 1.57
N GLY A 741 11.24 26.76 0.25
CA GLY A 741 10.86 28.02 -0.38
C GLY A 741 11.77 29.22 -0.07
N GLY A 742 12.95 29.01 0.50
CA GLY A 742 13.89 30.05 0.94
C GLY A 742 14.94 30.45 -0.10
N HIS A 743 15.66 31.54 0.19
CA HIS A 743 16.71 32.10 -0.66
C HIS A 743 18.02 32.32 0.11
N LEU A 744 19.16 32.26 -0.58
CA LEU A 744 20.47 32.54 -0.01
C LEU A 744 21.35 33.32 -0.99
N LEU A 745 21.99 34.40 -0.51
CA LEU A 745 22.98 35.18 -1.25
C LEU A 745 24.40 34.66 -1.02
N ILE A 746 25.19 34.63 -2.09
CA ILE A 746 26.61 34.29 -2.12
C ILE A 746 27.36 35.40 -2.85
N TRP A 747 28.43 35.92 -2.24
CA TRP A 747 29.26 37.00 -2.78
C TRP A 747 30.36 36.43 -3.68
N CYS A 748 30.43 36.92 -4.91
CA CYS A 748 31.41 36.50 -5.92
C CYS A 748 32.50 37.58 -6.04
N ASP A 749 33.48 37.57 -5.14
CA ASP A 749 34.42 38.67 -4.94
C ASP A 749 35.92 38.28 -5.02
N ASP A 750 36.22 36.99 -5.21
CA ASP A 750 37.57 36.42 -5.13
C ASP A 750 38.26 36.63 -3.76
N ASN A 751 37.48 36.64 -2.67
CA ASN A 751 37.99 36.92 -1.32
C ASN A 751 37.36 36.06 -0.21
N GLN A 752 37.64 34.76 -0.25
CA GLN A 752 37.25 33.78 0.77
C GLN A 752 37.71 34.09 2.21
N GLU A 753 38.63 35.04 2.44
CA GLU A 753 39.02 35.45 3.81
C GLU A 753 37.88 36.18 4.55
N GLN A 754 36.85 36.65 3.84
CA GLN A 754 35.72 37.38 4.42
C GLN A 754 34.62 36.48 4.98
N GLY A 755 34.42 35.29 4.42
CA GLY A 755 33.40 34.37 4.91
C GLY A 755 33.20 33.15 4.03
N SER A 756 32.40 32.20 4.55
CA SER A 756 32.05 30.96 3.85
C SER A 756 31.10 31.14 2.67
N LEU A 757 30.53 32.34 2.51
CA LEU A 757 29.69 32.72 1.38
C LEU A 757 30.41 33.64 0.38
N HIS A 758 31.74 33.80 0.50
CA HIS A 758 32.58 34.56 -0.42
C HIS A 758 33.34 33.60 -1.34
N THR A 759 33.16 33.70 -2.66
CA THR A 759 33.76 32.77 -3.61
C THR A 759 35.23 33.08 -3.91
N ASN A 760 35.92 32.16 -4.57
CA ASN A 760 37.29 32.36 -5.05
C ASN A 760 37.36 32.84 -6.50
N PHE A 761 36.29 33.48 -6.97
CA PHE A 761 36.17 34.07 -8.29
C PHE A 761 35.25 35.29 -8.24
N LYS A 762 35.22 36.08 -9.31
CA LYS A 762 34.37 37.28 -9.44
C LYS A 762 33.67 37.29 -10.78
N LEU A 763 32.43 37.79 -10.78
CA LEU A 763 31.63 37.82 -12.00
C LEU A 763 32.14 38.86 -13.02
N ASN A 764 32.09 38.51 -14.29
CA ASN A 764 32.49 39.37 -15.39
C ASN A 764 31.32 40.24 -15.87
N SER A 765 31.39 41.53 -15.57
CA SER A 765 30.47 42.58 -16.03
C SER A 765 30.14 42.63 -17.54
N THR A 766 30.94 41.96 -18.40
CA THR A 766 30.67 41.88 -19.85
C THR A 766 29.83 40.66 -20.27
N GLY A 767 29.58 39.72 -19.35
CA GLY A 767 28.76 38.52 -19.53
C GLY A 767 29.57 37.22 -19.49
N GLU A 768 29.01 36.18 -18.86
CA GLU A 768 29.55 34.82 -18.76
C GLU A 768 28.46 33.78 -18.37
N THR A 769 28.87 32.54 -18.07
CA THR A 769 27.99 31.48 -17.57
C THR A 769 28.39 31.09 -16.15
N LEU A 770 27.42 31.03 -15.24
CA LEU A 770 27.57 30.51 -13.89
C LEU A 770 26.88 29.14 -13.77
N VAL A 771 27.51 28.18 -13.09
CA VAL A 771 27.00 26.81 -12.91
C VAL A 771 27.02 26.40 -11.44
N LEU A 772 25.96 25.72 -11.00
CA LEU A 772 25.83 25.04 -9.72
C LEU A 772 25.95 23.53 -9.94
N THR A 773 26.90 22.89 -9.26
CA THR A 773 27.26 21.48 -9.46
C THR A 773 27.07 20.69 -8.16
N HIS A 774 26.59 19.45 -8.30
CA HIS A 774 26.43 18.49 -7.22
C HIS A 774 27.76 18.15 -6.54
N LEU A 775 27.69 17.63 -5.31
CA LEU A 775 28.87 17.27 -4.51
C LEU A 775 29.76 16.18 -5.14
N ASP A 776 29.24 15.46 -6.15
CA ASP A 776 30.03 14.53 -6.97
C ASP A 776 31.01 15.23 -7.92
N GLY A 777 30.93 16.56 -8.02
CA GLY A 777 31.82 17.40 -8.82
C GLY A 777 31.62 17.32 -10.34
N THR A 778 30.57 16.64 -10.82
CA THR A 778 30.34 16.42 -12.26
C THR A 778 28.88 16.63 -12.70
N THR A 779 27.90 16.45 -11.82
CA THR A 779 26.48 16.59 -12.15
C THR A 779 26.04 18.05 -11.99
N ILE A 780 25.64 18.70 -13.09
CA ILE A 780 25.12 20.07 -13.04
C ILE A 780 23.70 20.05 -12.46
N ILE A 781 23.50 20.80 -11.37
CA ILE A 781 22.18 21.02 -10.74
C ILE A 781 21.40 22.10 -11.50
N ASP A 782 22.04 23.25 -11.75
CA ASP A 782 21.46 24.36 -12.52
C ASP A 782 22.55 25.26 -13.13
N GLN A 783 22.23 26.05 -14.16
CA GLN A 783 23.16 26.99 -14.79
C GLN A 783 22.46 28.19 -15.44
N VAL A 784 23.11 29.34 -15.45
CA VAL A 784 22.60 30.57 -16.08
C VAL A 784 23.70 31.30 -16.86
N SER A 785 23.36 31.86 -18.01
CA SER A 785 24.26 32.72 -18.79
C SER A 785 23.68 34.13 -18.88
N PHE A 786 24.52 35.14 -18.68
CA PHE A 786 24.11 36.54 -18.70
C PHE A 786 24.99 37.38 -19.62
N ASP A 787 24.41 38.44 -20.18
CA ASP A 787 25.10 39.41 -21.02
C ASP A 787 25.61 40.61 -20.19
N SER A 788 26.35 41.52 -20.83
CA SER A 788 26.91 42.70 -20.17
C SER A 788 25.89 43.48 -19.32
N GLN A 789 26.26 43.73 -18.07
CA GLN A 789 25.47 44.49 -17.11
C GLN A 789 25.96 45.94 -16.98
N THR A 790 25.09 46.84 -16.51
CA THR A 790 25.46 48.19 -16.08
C THR A 790 25.30 48.29 -14.57
N PRO A 791 26.01 49.21 -13.89
CA PRO A 791 25.85 49.40 -12.46
C PRO A 791 24.39 49.65 -12.06
N ASP A 792 24.03 49.16 -10.88
CA ASP A 792 22.73 49.30 -10.21
C ASP A 792 22.35 50.74 -9.83
#